data_AF-A0A936RXI8-F1
#
_entry.id   AF-A0A936RXI8-F1
#
_cell.length_a   1.000
_cell.length_b   1.000
_cell.length_c   1.000
_cell.angle_alpha   90.00
_cell.angle_beta   90.00
_cell.angle_gamma   90.00
#
_symmetry.space_group_name_H-M   'P 1'
#
loop_
_entity.id
_entity.type
_entity.pdbx_description
1 polymer ?
#
loop_
_entity_poly.entity_id
_entity_poly.type
_entity_poly.pdbx_seq_one_letter_code
_entity_poly.pdbx_strand_id
1 'polypeptide(L)'
;MGKGKKSAPAGRLGRIALPGQRGAALLVFMLLMVMGGLFYIFTGLPSDSTAARRTQQTQETLTLAREALVGHALRYREQQTAQGQPGRMYGYLPLPDLGSTRNNNPGCLPEGCEAANFAGNALGSTVIGRLPWRTLGIEPLRDSSGECLWYAVSGSHQREQRLSPMNWDALGHLDVVVANGTAALASALAGPHERPVAVIFSAGPALPGQNRAPAGGDDVARCGGNYDVANYLDPAAAAALGGVTNYLAGTNKAYAVTDALVPKALTTRGRVFASGGNFLADACPGSDCSLLANDTGLALTGDALFGAIRKHAYFRTDINALLDRMANCLRDQAIASGTAARIADNACYDSTQVPLGYYEHYKEMVFLARPSGPFTVNGDGSCAAALIFAGQRGAGQQRATAAQKLDFSNYLEGANLANFSAAGTVFSGPTTFERAPAQAPEQDIVRCVPGTPSVTPVTSPTLGANQLVAYDTATRTLTLGRQDVTTGWGYNANALFGCGWFSDARAIGNGLRSYFNFQFMDVGGSVGFNGFVFALVDALRNNLNVCGGGSSHLGYSGDNGVTPKIRFPKIGVEFDQSRNTGFSESADLSSNPGRNDPCGTFGCGGTAGYNSHAALVYWGHEAANGFDGVTRPDDDDNVHGFPTAGSLATVRRPPRSHLDPAIESGIKFVNLRGDPVDSSLYHVRVELTPTRTTNADASLSKTAVSLQVWIAADFPTTSSARIDALKDTTRPMSFYMLTDPTFTPTLTDAPDLFDVQEAACVSGACPAGQACGSDNMCYRPALEKIQLGFTGSQRTSDQLVNIKDLFTTWLP
;
A
#
# COMPACT_ATOMS: atom_id res chain seq x y z
N MET A 1 -107.83 -47.11 -62.27
CA MET A 1 -106.51 -47.35 -61.64
C MET A 1 -106.02 -46.03 -61.02
N GLY A 2 -105.21 -45.98 -59.96
CA GLY A 2 -104.71 -47.03 -59.08
C GLY A 2 -103.57 -46.51 -58.18
N LYS A 3 -103.78 -46.51 -56.84
CA LYS A 3 -102.84 -46.36 -55.70
C LYS A 3 -101.37 -45.90 -55.98
N GLY A 4 -100.80 -44.88 -55.35
CA GLY A 4 -101.27 -43.92 -54.33
C GLY A 4 -100.32 -43.77 -53.12
N LYS A 5 -100.65 -42.85 -52.18
CA LYS A 5 -99.99 -42.59 -50.86
C LYS A 5 -98.56 -42.00 -50.94
N LYS A 6 -98.15 -41.02 -50.11
CA LYS A 6 -98.73 -40.45 -48.86
C LYS A 6 -98.66 -38.90 -48.85
N SER A 7 -99.57 -38.27 -48.12
CA SER A 7 -99.87 -36.83 -48.15
C SER A 7 -98.89 -35.92 -47.38
N ALA A 8 -98.83 -34.65 -47.81
CA ALA A 8 -98.34 -33.52 -47.00
C ALA A 8 -99.52 -32.80 -46.29
N PRO A 9 -99.24 -31.94 -45.29
CA PRO A 9 -100.15 -30.87 -44.83
C PRO A 9 -99.64 -29.46 -45.18
N ALA A 10 -100.51 -28.44 -45.16
CA ALA A 10 -100.15 -27.04 -45.46
C ALA A 10 -100.99 -26.01 -44.68
N GLY A 11 -100.38 -24.89 -44.27
CA GLY A 11 -101.00 -23.78 -43.51
C GLY A 11 -101.24 -24.11 -42.02
N ARG A 12 -101.37 -23.17 -41.08
CA ARG A 12 -101.35 -21.68 -41.02
C ARG A 12 -101.06 -21.29 -39.53
N LEU A 13 -100.74 -20.07 -39.08
CA LEU A 13 -100.64 -18.71 -39.65
C LEU A 13 -99.69 -17.87 -38.73
N GLY A 14 -98.98 -16.86 -39.24
CA GLY A 14 -98.27 -15.88 -38.37
C GLY A 14 -97.35 -14.90 -39.11
N ARG A 15 -97.35 -13.62 -38.71
CA ARG A 15 -96.39 -12.57 -39.10
C ARG A 15 -95.72 -12.03 -37.82
N ILE A 16 -94.45 -11.61 -37.88
CA ILE A 16 -93.90 -10.34 -37.32
C ILE A 16 -92.35 -10.31 -37.39
N ALA A 17 -91.81 -9.11 -37.68
CA ALA A 17 -90.45 -8.58 -37.48
C ALA A 17 -89.17 -9.35 -37.93
N LEU A 18 -88.29 -8.60 -38.61
CA LEU A 18 -86.84 -8.85 -38.73
C LEU A 18 -86.08 -8.06 -37.65
N PRO A 19 -85.09 -8.65 -36.96
CA PRO A 19 -83.98 -7.94 -36.32
C PRO A 19 -82.69 -8.08 -37.14
N GLY A 20 -81.92 -6.99 -37.29
CA GLY A 20 -80.75 -6.94 -38.16
C GLY A 20 -79.39 -7.24 -37.50
N GLN A 21 -78.40 -7.61 -38.31
CA GLN A 21 -77.01 -7.80 -37.87
C GLN A 21 -76.37 -6.48 -37.45
N ARG A 22 -76.10 -6.29 -36.15
CA ARG A 22 -75.21 -5.24 -35.62
C ARG A 22 -74.40 -5.77 -34.43
N GLY A 23 -73.13 -6.07 -34.65
CA GLY A 23 -72.21 -6.59 -33.62
C GLY A 23 -70.86 -7.05 -34.16
N ALA A 24 -70.84 -8.13 -34.96
CA ALA A 24 -69.60 -8.77 -35.41
C ALA A 24 -68.64 -7.84 -36.18
N ALA A 25 -69.15 -6.99 -37.07
CA ALA A 25 -68.32 -6.09 -37.88
C ALA A 25 -67.48 -5.11 -37.04
N LEU A 26 -68.00 -4.64 -35.90
CA LEU A 26 -67.29 -3.69 -35.05
C LEU A 26 -66.16 -4.37 -34.27
N LEU A 27 -66.36 -5.61 -33.81
CA LEU A 27 -65.30 -6.41 -33.19
C LEU A 27 -64.18 -6.76 -34.17
N VAL A 28 -64.51 -7.15 -35.41
CA VAL A 28 -63.49 -7.43 -36.45
C VAL A 28 -62.71 -6.15 -36.81
N PHE A 29 -63.40 -5.02 -36.97
CA PHE A 29 -62.74 -3.74 -37.27
C PHE A 29 -61.88 -3.25 -36.10
N MET A 30 -62.32 -3.45 -34.85
CA MET A 30 -61.53 -3.11 -33.67
C MET A 30 -60.31 -4.03 -33.50
N LEU A 31 -60.43 -5.34 -33.81
CA LEU A 31 -59.30 -6.27 -33.84
C LEU A 31 -58.28 -5.86 -34.91
N LEU A 32 -58.73 -5.49 -36.11
CA LEU A 32 -57.88 -4.99 -37.19
C LEU A 32 -57.24 -3.63 -36.85
N MET A 33 -57.93 -2.73 -36.15
CA MET A 33 -57.33 -1.51 -35.60
C MET A 33 -56.28 -1.79 -34.52
N VAL A 34 -56.51 -2.74 -33.62
CA VAL A 34 -55.53 -3.10 -32.57
C VAL A 34 -54.31 -3.79 -33.18
N MET A 35 -54.49 -4.74 -34.10
CA MET A 35 -53.37 -5.37 -34.81
C MET A 35 -52.64 -4.37 -35.73
N GLY A 36 -53.37 -3.49 -36.43
CA GLY A 36 -52.80 -2.44 -37.27
C GLY A 36 -52.05 -1.38 -36.47
N GLY A 37 -52.57 -0.99 -35.30
CA GLY A 37 -51.92 -0.06 -34.37
C GLY A 37 -50.68 -0.68 -33.71
N LEU A 38 -50.74 -1.94 -33.30
CA LEU A 38 -49.56 -2.68 -32.84
C LEU A 38 -48.52 -2.83 -33.95
N PHE A 39 -48.94 -3.18 -35.17
CA PHE A 39 -48.04 -3.25 -36.34
C PHE A 39 -47.41 -1.89 -36.66
N TYR A 40 -48.17 -0.80 -36.59
CA TYR A 40 -47.65 0.57 -36.77
C TYR A 40 -46.66 0.98 -35.67
N ILE A 41 -46.90 0.58 -34.41
CA ILE A 41 -45.96 0.81 -33.31
C ILE A 41 -44.69 -0.04 -33.48
N PHE A 42 -44.82 -1.31 -33.87
CA PHE A 42 -43.67 -2.20 -34.11
C PHE A 42 -42.85 -1.83 -35.35
N THR A 43 -43.46 -1.23 -36.37
CA THR A 43 -42.75 -0.74 -37.59
C THR A 43 -42.30 0.72 -37.46
N GLY A 44 -42.89 1.50 -36.56
CA GLY A 44 -42.55 2.90 -36.27
C GLY A 44 -41.49 3.09 -35.19
N LEU A 45 -41.04 2.03 -34.51
CA LEU A 45 -39.85 2.07 -33.65
C LEU A 45 -38.59 2.21 -34.53
N PRO A 46 -37.80 3.29 -34.41
CA PRO A 46 -36.57 3.44 -35.19
C PRO A 46 -35.58 2.32 -34.84
N SER A 47 -35.13 1.55 -35.82
CA SER A 47 -34.11 0.49 -35.68
C SER A 47 -32.93 0.96 -34.85
N ASP A 48 -32.49 2.18 -35.13
CA ASP A 48 -31.31 2.84 -34.63
C ASP A 48 -31.41 3.08 -33.11
N SER A 49 -32.62 3.33 -32.59
CA SER A 49 -32.88 3.45 -31.15
C SER A 49 -32.65 2.12 -30.41
N THR A 50 -32.97 0.99 -31.04
CA THR A 50 -32.76 -0.34 -30.47
C THR A 50 -31.29 -0.78 -30.61
N ALA A 51 -30.64 -0.43 -31.72
CA ALA A 51 -29.22 -0.70 -31.96
C ALA A 51 -28.32 0.11 -31.01
N ALA A 52 -28.60 1.42 -30.85
CA ALA A 52 -27.90 2.29 -29.92
C ALA A 52 -28.05 1.78 -28.48
N ARG A 53 -29.26 1.38 -28.05
CA ARG A 53 -29.49 0.81 -26.72
C ARG A 53 -28.73 -0.50 -26.48
N ARG A 54 -28.65 -1.40 -27.47
CA ARG A 54 -27.85 -2.63 -27.41
C ARG A 54 -26.36 -2.32 -27.29
N THR A 55 -25.87 -1.36 -28.06
CA THR A 55 -24.48 -0.87 -27.99
C THR A 55 -24.17 -0.30 -26.61
N GLN A 56 -25.04 0.57 -26.07
CA GLN A 56 -24.92 1.15 -24.74
C GLN A 56 -24.85 0.07 -23.65
N GLN A 57 -25.82 -0.85 -23.60
CA GLN A 57 -25.83 -1.96 -22.64
C GLN A 57 -24.52 -2.77 -22.72
N THR A 58 -24.01 -3.01 -23.93
CA THR A 58 -22.76 -3.76 -24.13
C THR A 58 -21.56 -2.97 -23.60
N GLN A 59 -21.48 -1.66 -23.84
CA GLN A 59 -20.40 -0.79 -23.35
C GLN A 59 -20.42 -0.58 -21.83
N GLU A 60 -21.60 -0.44 -21.23
CA GLU A 60 -21.78 -0.42 -19.76
C GLU A 60 -21.26 -1.73 -19.14
N THR A 61 -21.59 -2.86 -19.75
CA THR A 61 -21.21 -4.19 -19.27
C THR A 61 -19.69 -4.45 -19.43
N LEU A 62 -19.10 -4.06 -20.57
CA LEU A 62 -17.65 -4.09 -20.79
C LEU A 62 -16.91 -3.18 -19.80
N THR A 63 -17.45 -1.99 -19.51
CA THR A 63 -16.88 -1.05 -18.54
C THR A 63 -16.85 -1.66 -17.14
N LEU A 64 -17.95 -2.27 -16.68
CA LEU A 64 -18.00 -2.95 -15.38
C LEU A 64 -16.95 -4.07 -15.27
N ALA A 65 -16.72 -4.84 -16.34
CA ALA A 65 -15.66 -5.85 -16.38
C ALA A 65 -14.25 -5.24 -16.28
N ARG A 66 -14.00 -4.11 -16.95
CA ARG A 66 -12.72 -3.39 -16.88
C ARG A 66 -12.45 -2.86 -15.46
N GLU A 67 -13.43 -2.23 -14.83
CA GLU A 67 -13.27 -1.71 -13.46
C GLU A 67 -13.07 -2.85 -12.44
N ALA A 68 -13.69 -4.01 -12.66
CA ALA A 68 -13.44 -5.20 -11.84
C ALA A 68 -11.99 -5.73 -11.98
N LEU A 69 -11.44 -5.74 -13.20
CA LEU A 69 -10.02 -6.10 -13.44
C LEU A 69 -9.05 -5.13 -12.76
N VAL A 70 -9.34 -3.81 -12.81
CA VAL A 70 -8.58 -2.80 -12.05
C VAL A 70 -8.72 -3.03 -10.55
N GLY A 71 -9.92 -3.32 -10.04
CA GLY A 71 -10.19 -3.66 -8.64
C GLY A 71 -9.56 -4.97 -8.15
N HIS A 72 -9.23 -5.90 -9.05
CA HIS A 72 -8.35 -7.02 -8.76
C HIS A 72 -6.89 -6.55 -8.65
N ALA A 73 -6.36 -5.87 -9.68
CA ALA A 73 -4.96 -5.43 -9.71
C ALA A 73 -4.57 -4.57 -8.50
N LEU A 74 -5.50 -3.74 -8.00
CA LEU A 74 -5.34 -2.90 -6.81
C LEU A 74 -5.30 -3.67 -5.47
N ARG A 75 -5.74 -4.94 -5.44
CA ARG A 75 -5.73 -5.81 -4.24
C ARG A 75 -4.72 -6.95 -4.33
N TYR A 76 -4.17 -7.21 -5.51
CA TYR A 76 -3.36 -8.39 -5.79
C TYR A 76 -2.14 -8.51 -4.86
N ARG A 77 -1.37 -7.43 -4.62
CA ARG A 77 -0.20 -7.47 -3.72
C ARG A 77 -0.59 -7.94 -2.31
N GLU A 78 -1.61 -7.32 -1.73
CA GLU A 78 -2.14 -7.67 -0.40
C GLU A 78 -2.65 -9.12 -0.37
N GLN A 79 -3.43 -9.54 -1.37
CA GLN A 79 -3.94 -10.92 -1.46
C GLN A 79 -2.82 -11.95 -1.58
N GLN A 80 -1.73 -11.66 -2.29
CA GLN A 80 -0.56 -12.53 -2.35
C GLN A 80 0.21 -12.56 -1.02
N THR A 81 0.45 -11.41 -0.37
CA THR A 81 1.10 -11.38 0.96
C THR A 81 0.31 -12.19 2.00
N ALA A 82 -1.01 -12.07 2.03
CA ALA A 82 -1.89 -12.87 2.89
C ALA A 82 -1.91 -14.38 2.55
N GLN A 83 -1.47 -14.76 1.35
CA GLN A 83 -1.29 -16.15 0.91
C GLN A 83 0.15 -16.66 1.14
N GLY A 84 0.95 -15.97 1.96
CA GLY A 84 2.36 -16.33 2.19
C GLY A 84 3.26 -16.10 0.97
N GLN A 85 2.85 -15.22 0.06
CA GLN A 85 3.59 -14.83 -1.14
C GLN A 85 3.90 -13.32 -1.09
N PRO A 86 4.77 -12.86 -0.17
CA PRO A 86 5.16 -11.45 -0.09
C PRO A 86 5.95 -11.01 -1.35
N GLY A 87 6.17 -9.71 -1.48
CA GLY A 87 7.03 -9.14 -2.51
C GLY A 87 6.44 -9.06 -3.92
N ARG A 88 5.19 -9.50 -4.15
CA ARG A 88 4.51 -9.37 -5.45
C ARG A 88 4.11 -7.91 -5.72
N MET A 89 4.24 -7.45 -6.96
CA MET A 89 3.83 -6.08 -7.35
C MET A 89 2.34 -6.01 -7.71
N TYR A 90 1.78 -4.81 -7.64
CA TYR A 90 0.55 -4.45 -8.36
C TYR A 90 0.77 -4.51 -9.89
N GLY A 91 -0.33 -4.49 -10.65
CA GLY A 91 -0.31 -4.48 -12.12
C GLY A 91 -0.62 -5.84 -12.74
N TYR A 92 -0.35 -6.95 -12.04
CA TYR A 92 -0.77 -8.26 -12.53
C TYR A 92 -2.29 -8.47 -12.46
N LEU A 93 -2.81 -9.11 -13.50
CA LEU A 93 -4.22 -9.40 -13.76
C LEU A 93 -4.47 -10.92 -13.68
N PRO A 94 -5.71 -11.36 -13.38
CA PRO A 94 -6.02 -12.79 -13.31
C PRO A 94 -5.90 -13.44 -14.69
N LEU A 95 -5.67 -14.75 -14.73
CA LEU A 95 -5.89 -15.51 -15.96
C LEU A 95 -7.39 -15.56 -16.26
N PRO A 96 -7.80 -15.66 -17.54
CA PRO A 96 -9.19 -15.93 -17.87
C PRO A 96 -9.65 -17.28 -17.29
N ASP A 97 -10.96 -17.45 -17.23
CA ASP A 97 -11.55 -18.77 -17.04
C ASP A 97 -11.39 -19.59 -18.32
N LEU A 98 -10.75 -20.75 -18.16
CA LEU A 98 -10.49 -21.71 -19.23
C LEU A 98 -11.45 -22.91 -19.20
N GLY A 99 -12.35 -23.02 -18.23
CA GLY A 99 -13.24 -24.18 -18.05
C GLY A 99 -12.61 -25.30 -17.24
N SER A 100 -13.44 -26.10 -16.56
CA SER A 100 -13.02 -27.06 -15.51
C SER A 100 -12.10 -28.20 -15.99
N THR A 101 -11.95 -28.44 -17.29
CA THR A 101 -10.95 -29.39 -17.83
C THR A 101 -9.52 -28.86 -17.79
N ARG A 102 -9.35 -27.53 -17.77
CA ARG A 102 -8.06 -26.84 -17.93
C ARG A 102 -7.78 -25.83 -16.82
N ASN A 103 -8.81 -25.41 -16.08
CA ASN A 103 -8.65 -24.71 -14.82
C ASN A 103 -8.21 -25.69 -13.72
N ASN A 104 -6.96 -25.56 -13.28
CA ASN A 104 -6.37 -26.32 -12.19
C ASN A 104 -6.14 -25.50 -10.91
N ASN A 105 -6.88 -24.40 -10.72
CA ASN A 105 -6.84 -23.57 -9.52
C ASN A 105 -7.56 -24.27 -8.35
N PRO A 106 -6.84 -24.84 -7.35
CA PRO A 106 -7.47 -25.65 -6.31
C PRO A 106 -8.39 -24.86 -5.37
N GLY A 107 -8.25 -23.52 -5.34
CA GLY A 107 -9.14 -22.64 -4.57
C GLY A 107 -10.42 -22.24 -5.32
N CYS A 108 -10.49 -22.46 -6.64
CA CYS A 108 -11.62 -22.03 -7.48
C CYS A 108 -11.66 -22.87 -8.77
N LEU A 109 -12.39 -23.98 -8.76
CA LEU A 109 -12.53 -24.92 -9.89
C LEU A 109 -13.80 -24.76 -10.77
N PRO A 110 -14.96 -24.26 -10.28
CA PRO A 110 -16.16 -24.10 -11.12
C PRO A 110 -16.06 -23.00 -12.20
N GLU A 111 -16.99 -23.00 -13.16
CA GLU A 111 -17.13 -21.92 -14.15
C GLU A 111 -17.14 -20.52 -13.49
N GLY A 112 -16.37 -19.60 -14.06
CA GLY A 112 -16.17 -18.23 -13.61
C GLY A 112 -14.92 -18.02 -12.76
N CYS A 113 -14.14 -19.05 -12.48
CA CYS A 113 -12.87 -18.96 -11.76
C CYS A 113 -11.70 -18.71 -12.71
N GLU A 114 -10.70 -17.92 -12.29
CA GLU A 114 -9.42 -17.84 -13.03
C GLU A 114 -8.70 -19.19 -13.08
N ALA A 115 -8.02 -19.46 -14.19
CA ALA A 115 -7.07 -20.56 -14.28
C ALA A 115 -5.81 -20.32 -13.43
N ALA A 116 -5.15 -21.40 -13.01
CA ALA A 116 -3.78 -21.37 -12.51
C ALA A 116 -2.80 -21.80 -13.62
N ASN A 117 -1.62 -22.31 -13.26
CA ASN A 117 -0.60 -22.76 -14.22
C ASN A 117 -1.03 -24.01 -15.01
N PHE A 118 -1.66 -23.80 -16.16
CA PHE A 118 -2.12 -24.84 -17.08
C PHE A 118 -1.01 -25.36 -18.03
N ALA A 119 -1.22 -26.52 -18.65
CA ALA A 119 -0.28 -27.12 -19.60
C ALA A 119 -0.13 -26.25 -20.87
N GLY A 120 1.08 -25.73 -21.09
CA GLY A 120 1.37 -24.77 -22.17
C GLY A 120 1.43 -23.31 -21.73
N ASN A 121 1.17 -22.99 -20.44
CA ASN A 121 1.48 -21.67 -19.91
C ASN A 121 3.01 -21.46 -19.81
N ALA A 122 3.47 -20.24 -20.06
CA ALA A 122 4.88 -19.86 -20.04
C ALA A 122 5.02 -18.35 -19.81
N LEU A 123 6.23 -17.87 -19.49
CA LEU A 123 6.54 -16.44 -19.45
C LEU A 123 6.21 -15.79 -20.81
N GLY A 124 5.48 -14.67 -20.79
CA GLY A 124 5.02 -14.01 -22.02
C GLY A 124 3.82 -14.66 -22.70
N SER A 125 3.23 -15.74 -22.18
CA SER A 125 1.98 -16.28 -22.74
C SER A 125 0.81 -15.32 -22.55
N THR A 126 0.31 -14.76 -23.66
CA THR A 126 -1.00 -14.12 -23.69
C THR A 126 -2.06 -15.21 -23.65
N VAL A 127 -3.13 -15.00 -22.87
CA VAL A 127 -4.19 -16.00 -22.64
C VAL A 127 -5.54 -15.35 -22.83
N ILE A 128 -6.45 -16.05 -23.52
CA ILE A 128 -7.82 -15.63 -23.85
C ILE A 128 -8.79 -16.73 -23.40
N GLY A 129 -9.86 -16.35 -22.73
CA GLY A 129 -10.92 -17.24 -22.27
C GLY A 129 -12.12 -16.43 -21.77
N ARG A 130 -12.98 -17.01 -20.92
CA ARG A 130 -14.11 -16.28 -20.35
C ARG A 130 -13.63 -15.32 -19.25
N LEU A 131 -14.37 -14.24 -19.01
CA LEU A 131 -14.11 -13.34 -17.90
C LEU A 131 -14.26 -14.11 -16.56
N PRO A 132 -13.24 -14.11 -15.67
CA PRO A 132 -13.25 -14.90 -14.44
C PRO A 132 -14.10 -14.20 -13.34
N TRP A 133 -15.41 -14.13 -13.57
CA TRP A 133 -16.37 -13.36 -12.78
C TRP A 133 -16.38 -13.70 -11.28
N ARG A 134 -16.18 -14.98 -10.89
CA ARG A 134 -16.06 -15.39 -9.49
C ARG A 134 -14.80 -14.84 -8.82
N THR A 135 -13.65 -14.96 -9.48
CA THR A 135 -12.37 -14.38 -9.00
C THR A 135 -12.46 -12.87 -8.86
N LEU A 136 -13.18 -12.21 -9.79
CA LEU A 136 -13.41 -10.77 -9.77
C LEU A 136 -14.48 -10.32 -8.75
N GLY A 137 -15.26 -11.25 -8.17
CA GLY A 137 -16.30 -10.95 -7.19
C GLY A 137 -17.57 -10.31 -7.76
N ILE A 138 -17.91 -10.62 -9.03
CA ILE A 138 -19.06 -10.09 -9.77
C ILE A 138 -19.93 -11.22 -10.32
N GLU A 139 -21.19 -10.94 -10.64
CA GLU A 139 -22.05 -11.90 -11.37
C GLU A 139 -21.59 -12.07 -12.84
N PRO A 140 -21.94 -13.19 -13.53
CA PRO A 140 -21.56 -13.42 -14.93
C PRO A 140 -22.20 -12.38 -15.86
N LEU A 141 -21.38 -11.43 -16.28
CA LEU A 141 -21.75 -10.33 -17.17
C LEU A 141 -22.02 -10.82 -18.59
N ARG A 142 -23.10 -10.29 -19.20
CA ARG A 142 -23.55 -10.66 -20.55
C ARG A 142 -23.75 -9.45 -21.46
N ASP A 143 -23.38 -9.62 -22.72
CA ASP A 143 -23.63 -8.61 -23.75
C ASP A 143 -25.11 -8.53 -24.18
N SER A 144 -25.40 -7.62 -25.10
CA SER A 144 -26.76 -7.41 -25.64
C SER A 144 -27.29 -8.55 -26.53
N SER A 145 -26.49 -9.56 -26.84
CA SER A 145 -26.90 -10.82 -27.48
C SER A 145 -27.13 -11.95 -26.47
N GLY A 146 -26.75 -11.75 -25.20
CA GLY A 146 -26.87 -12.72 -24.12
C GLY A 146 -25.61 -13.55 -23.88
N GLU A 147 -24.52 -13.31 -24.61
CA GLU A 147 -23.27 -14.06 -24.46
C GLU A 147 -22.48 -13.55 -23.26
N CYS A 148 -21.80 -14.46 -22.54
CA CYS A 148 -20.88 -14.05 -21.49
C CYS A 148 -19.62 -13.40 -22.06
N LEU A 149 -19.08 -12.41 -21.36
CA LEU A 149 -17.87 -11.71 -21.81
C LEU A 149 -16.64 -12.62 -21.86
N TRP A 150 -15.84 -12.43 -22.91
CA TRP A 150 -14.50 -13.01 -23.04
C TRP A 150 -13.44 -11.98 -22.65
N TYR A 151 -12.24 -12.45 -22.35
CA TYR A 151 -11.17 -11.65 -21.76
C TYR A 151 -9.81 -12.18 -22.19
N ALA A 152 -9.00 -11.29 -22.75
CA ALA A 152 -7.60 -11.50 -23.10
C ALA A 152 -6.70 -10.78 -22.11
N VAL A 153 -5.75 -11.50 -21.50
CA VAL A 153 -4.68 -10.94 -20.67
C VAL A 153 -3.36 -10.97 -21.42
N SER A 154 -2.65 -9.84 -21.45
CA SER A 154 -1.33 -9.76 -22.06
C SER A 154 -0.30 -10.60 -21.29
N GLY A 155 0.59 -11.27 -22.04
CA GLY A 155 1.65 -12.11 -21.47
C GLY A 155 2.64 -11.40 -20.52
N SER A 156 2.75 -10.06 -20.57
CA SER A 156 3.49 -9.28 -19.58
C SER A 156 2.75 -9.11 -18.24
N HIS A 157 1.42 -9.23 -18.24
CA HIS A 157 0.55 -8.85 -17.11
C HIS A 157 -0.20 -10.03 -16.45
N GLN A 158 -0.02 -11.28 -16.89
CA GLN A 158 -0.64 -12.43 -16.20
C GLN A 158 -0.01 -12.69 -14.81
N ARG A 159 -0.85 -13.00 -13.81
CA ARG A 159 -0.41 -13.19 -12.40
C ARG A 159 0.32 -14.50 -12.07
N GLU A 160 0.33 -15.47 -12.99
CA GLU A 160 0.99 -16.77 -12.80
C GLU A 160 2.44 -16.75 -13.32
N GLN A 161 2.64 -16.72 -14.65
CA GLN A 161 3.93 -16.64 -15.32
C GLN A 161 4.36 -15.17 -15.49
N ARG A 162 4.72 -14.57 -14.35
CA ARG A 162 5.01 -13.15 -14.18
C ARG A 162 6.33 -12.72 -14.83
N LEU A 163 6.25 -11.83 -15.81
CA LEU A 163 7.42 -11.13 -16.36
C LEU A 163 7.84 -9.93 -15.49
N SER A 164 9.13 -9.60 -15.51
CA SER A 164 9.73 -8.51 -14.71
C SER A 164 10.62 -7.63 -15.60
N PRO A 165 10.70 -6.30 -15.38
CA PRO A 165 9.99 -5.52 -14.36
C PRO A 165 8.50 -5.34 -14.67
N MET A 166 7.70 -5.31 -13.61
CA MET A 166 6.28 -4.91 -13.61
C MET A 166 6.14 -3.54 -12.95
N ASN A 167 5.92 -2.52 -13.77
CA ASN A 167 5.72 -1.11 -13.42
C ASN A 167 4.95 -0.43 -14.57
N TRP A 168 4.77 0.90 -14.53
CA TRP A 168 4.06 1.65 -15.57
C TRP A 168 4.71 1.67 -16.96
N ASP A 169 5.93 1.15 -17.11
CA ASP A 169 6.64 0.96 -18.38
C ASP A 169 6.64 -0.50 -18.88
N ALA A 170 5.91 -1.39 -18.20
CA ALA A 170 5.68 -2.76 -18.67
C ALA A 170 4.78 -2.75 -19.92
N LEU A 171 5.34 -3.12 -21.08
CA LEU A 171 4.67 -3.05 -22.37
C LEU A 171 3.54 -4.08 -22.50
N GLY A 172 2.43 -3.66 -23.12
CA GLY A 172 1.39 -4.58 -23.60
C GLY A 172 1.87 -5.40 -24.81
N HIS A 173 1.52 -6.68 -24.84
CA HIS A 173 1.78 -7.60 -25.95
C HIS A 173 0.59 -7.69 -26.94
N LEU A 174 -0.40 -6.81 -26.82
CA LEU A 174 -1.60 -6.78 -27.67
C LEU A 174 -1.54 -5.56 -28.60
N ASP A 175 -1.82 -5.74 -29.89
CA ASP A 175 -1.91 -4.65 -30.87
C ASP A 175 -3.33 -4.54 -31.41
N VAL A 176 -3.93 -3.35 -31.31
CA VAL A 176 -5.31 -3.12 -31.75
C VAL A 176 -5.29 -2.69 -33.20
N VAL A 177 -5.69 -3.59 -34.09
CA VAL A 177 -5.77 -3.32 -35.53
C VAL A 177 -7.21 -3.08 -35.97
N VAL A 178 -7.40 -2.29 -37.03
CA VAL A 178 -8.70 -1.78 -37.47
C VAL A 178 -8.82 -1.76 -38.99
N ALA A 179 -10.05 -1.89 -39.48
CA ALA A 179 -10.40 -1.68 -40.87
C ALA A 179 -10.36 -0.18 -41.21
N ASN A 180 -9.69 0.18 -42.30
CA ASN A 180 -9.44 1.56 -42.71
C ASN A 180 -9.78 1.84 -44.19
N GLY A 181 -10.50 0.93 -44.85
CA GLY A 181 -10.81 1.03 -46.28
C GLY A 181 -9.78 0.40 -47.22
N THR A 182 -8.72 -0.24 -46.70
CA THR A 182 -7.69 -0.93 -47.50
C THR A 182 -7.78 -2.46 -47.38
N ALA A 183 -7.00 -3.17 -48.19
CA ALA A 183 -6.91 -4.64 -48.21
C ALA A 183 -6.18 -5.27 -47.00
N ALA A 184 -5.81 -4.48 -46.00
CA ALA A 184 -5.20 -4.93 -44.75
C ALA A 184 -5.79 -4.17 -43.56
N LEU A 185 -5.73 -4.78 -42.38
CA LEU A 185 -5.99 -4.08 -41.12
C LEU A 185 -4.71 -3.35 -40.69
N ALA A 186 -4.86 -2.10 -40.23
CA ALA A 186 -3.74 -1.29 -39.74
C ALA A 186 -3.82 -1.13 -38.22
N SER A 187 -2.69 -1.01 -37.52
CA SER A 187 -2.71 -0.66 -36.09
C SER A 187 -3.35 0.71 -35.87
N ALA A 188 -4.19 0.79 -34.85
CA ALA A 188 -4.85 2.01 -34.38
C ALA A 188 -4.06 2.70 -33.24
N LEU A 189 -2.86 2.21 -32.93
CA LEU A 189 -2.00 2.68 -31.83
C LEU A 189 -0.81 3.48 -32.38
N ALA A 190 -0.47 4.59 -31.74
CA ALA A 190 0.65 5.44 -32.12
C ALA A 190 2.02 4.91 -31.63
N GLY A 191 2.05 4.01 -30.64
CA GLY A 191 3.30 3.43 -30.14
C GLY A 191 3.14 2.26 -29.16
N PRO A 192 4.26 1.60 -28.77
CA PRO A 192 4.23 0.37 -27.96
C PRO A 192 3.58 0.51 -26.58
N HIS A 193 3.59 1.72 -26.00
CA HIS A 193 3.02 2.00 -24.68
C HIS A 193 1.49 2.15 -24.66
N GLU A 194 0.86 2.39 -25.82
CA GLU A 194 -0.61 2.42 -25.94
C GLU A 194 -1.23 1.01 -26.02
N ARG A 195 -0.39 -0.03 -26.14
CA ARG A 195 -0.81 -1.41 -26.28
C ARG A 195 -1.61 -1.88 -25.06
N PRO A 196 -2.79 -2.50 -25.25
CA PRO A 196 -3.57 -3.00 -24.14
C PRO A 196 -2.82 -4.07 -23.34
N VAL A 197 -2.92 -3.97 -22.02
CA VAL A 197 -2.48 -5.01 -21.08
C VAL A 197 -3.58 -6.06 -20.86
N ALA A 198 -4.82 -5.69 -21.18
CA ALA A 198 -5.94 -6.60 -21.36
C ALA A 198 -6.98 -6.05 -22.36
N VAL A 199 -7.77 -6.93 -22.94
CA VAL A 199 -8.97 -6.59 -23.73
C VAL A 199 -10.14 -7.46 -23.27
N ILE A 200 -11.28 -6.85 -23.01
CA ILE A 200 -12.55 -7.53 -22.70
C ILE A 200 -13.40 -7.51 -23.98
N PHE A 201 -13.97 -8.65 -24.38
CA PHE A 201 -14.74 -8.80 -25.61
C PHE A 201 -16.20 -9.18 -25.33
N SER A 202 -17.10 -8.56 -26.08
CA SER A 202 -18.46 -9.01 -26.34
C SER A 202 -18.46 -9.77 -27.68
N ALA A 203 -18.90 -11.02 -27.64
CA ALA A 203 -18.87 -11.96 -28.77
C ALA A 203 -20.07 -11.83 -29.72
N GLY A 204 -21.07 -11.01 -29.36
CA GLY A 204 -22.18 -10.67 -30.25
C GLY A 204 -23.00 -11.88 -30.75
N PRO A 205 -23.76 -11.71 -31.84
CA PRO A 205 -24.44 -12.81 -32.52
C PRO A 205 -23.45 -13.71 -33.26
N ALA A 206 -23.57 -15.03 -33.13
CA ALA A 206 -22.67 -15.98 -33.79
C ALA A 206 -22.60 -15.81 -35.32
N LEU A 207 -21.39 -15.76 -35.87
CA LEU A 207 -21.14 -15.72 -37.31
C LEU A 207 -21.16 -17.11 -37.96
N PRO A 208 -21.38 -17.23 -39.28
CA PRO A 208 -21.33 -18.51 -39.99
C PRO A 208 -19.99 -19.24 -39.76
N GLY A 209 -20.07 -20.45 -39.20
CA GLY A 209 -18.92 -21.28 -38.84
C GLY A 209 -18.62 -21.36 -37.34
N GLN A 210 -19.08 -20.39 -36.54
CA GLN A 210 -18.96 -20.43 -35.08
C GLN A 210 -19.95 -21.44 -34.47
N ASN A 211 -19.44 -22.48 -33.81
CA ASN A 211 -20.27 -23.50 -33.15
C ASN A 211 -20.26 -23.32 -31.62
N ARG A 212 -21.23 -22.58 -31.09
CA ARG A 212 -21.37 -22.30 -29.65
C ARG A 212 -22.11 -23.40 -28.86
N ALA A 213 -22.32 -24.59 -29.45
CA ALA A 213 -22.94 -25.72 -28.76
C ALA A 213 -22.03 -26.25 -27.61
N PRO A 214 -22.60 -26.84 -26.53
CA PRO A 214 -21.81 -27.42 -25.46
C PRO A 214 -20.87 -28.53 -25.93
N ALA A 215 -19.60 -28.46 -25.51
CA ALA A 215 -18.60 -29.50 -25.71
C ALA A 215 -18.45 -30.31 -24.42
N GLY A 216 -18.39 -31.64 -24.53
CA GLY A 216 -18.30 -32.51 -23.36
C GLY A 216 -16.97 -32.38 -22.63
N GLY A 217 -17.01 -32.04 -21.34
CA GLY A 217 -15.86 -32.05 -20.42
C GLY A 217 -15.85 -30.90 -19.44
N ASP A 218 -16.18 -29.68 -19.89
CA ASP A 218 -16.22 -28.48 -19.05
C ASP A 218 -17.60 -28.28 -18.39
N ASP A 219 -17.63 -27.89 -17.11
CA ASP A 219 -18.83 -27.40 -16.43
C ASP A 219 -19.16 -25.97 -16.89
N VAL A 220 -20.44 -25.71 -17.18
CA VAL A 220 -20.96 -24.48 -17.81
C VAL A 220 -22.32 -24.06 -17.25
N ALA A 221 -22.48 -24.15 -15.92
CA ALA A 221 -23.75 -23.95 -15.20
C ALA A 221 -24.42 -22.56 -15.35
N ARG A 222 -23.70 -21.50 -15.74
CA ARG A 222 -24.23 -20.15 -15.99
C ARG A 222 -24.09 -19.75 -17.45
N CYS A 223 -22.89 -19.77 -18.03
CA CYS A 223 -22.66 -19.20 -19.35
C CYS A 223 -23.00 -20.14 -20.51
N GLY A 224 -23.06 -21.46 -20.28
CA GLY A 224 -23.43 -22.46 -21.30
C GLY A 224 -22.35 -22.67 -22.38
N GLY A 225 -22.69 -23.37 -23.45
CA GLY A 225 -21.82 -23.54 -24.64
C GLY A 225 -20.44 -24.15 -24.36
N ASN A 226 -19.39 -23.71 -25.06
CA ASN A 226 -18.03 -24.28 -24.95
C ASN A 226 -16.92 -23.22 -24.76
N TYR A 227 -15.70 -23.70 -24.53
CA TYR A 227 -14.50 -22.89 -24.22
C TYR A 227 -13.49 -22.78 -25.38
N ASP A 228 -13.86 -23.08 -26.63
CA ASP A 228 -12.99 -22.76 -27.78
C ASP A 228 -13.22 -21.31 -28.22
N VAL A 229 -12.18 -20.47 -28.09
CA VAL A 229 -12.27 -19.04 -28.34
C VAL A 229 -12.74 -18.75 -29.78
N ALA A 230 -12.37 -19.57 -30.77
CA ALA A 230 -12.74 -19.34 -32.18
C ALA A 230 -14.21 -19.66 -32.50
N ASN A 231 -14.95 -20.30 -31.59
CA ASN A 231 -16.41 -20.43 -31.68
C ASN A 231 -17.15 -19.18 -31.20
N TYR A 232 -16.46 -18.18 -30.63
CA TYR A 232 -17.07 -16.99 -30.06
C TYR A 232 -16.49 -15.72 -30.67
N LEU A 233 -15.16 -15.60 -30.67
CA LEU A 233 -14.45 -14.42 -31.13
C LEU A 233 -13.96 -14.57 -32.56
N ASP A 234 -13.82 -13.43 -33.24
CA ASP A 234 -13.71 -13.32 -34.68
C ASP A 234 -12.28 -13.37 -35.23
N PRO A 235 -12.10 -13.67 -36.53
CA PRO A 235 -13.09 -14.16 -37.48
C PRO A 235 -13.21 -15.69 -37.42
N ALA A 236 -14.40 -16.22 -37.70
CA ALA A 236 -14.70 -17.66 -37.72
C ALA A 236 -13.71 -18.52 -38.58
N ALA A 237 -13.03 -17.91 -39.56
CA ALA A 237 -11.89 -18.49 -40.24
C ALA A 237 -10.74 -17.46 -40.34
N ALA A 238 -9.55 -17.79 -39.83
CA ALA A 238 -8.43 -16.85 -39.67
C ALA A 238 -8.00 -16.12 -40.96
N ALA A 239 -8.17 -16.74 -42.13
CA ALA A 239 -7.85 -16.12 -43.41
C ALA A 239 -8.76 -14.92 -43.77
N ALA A 240 -9.95 -14.82 -43.18
CA ALA A 240 -10.95 -13.80 -43.53
C ALA A 240 -10.46 -12.37 -43.26
N LEU A 241 -9.74 -12.14 -42.15
CA LEU A 241 -9.13 -10.84 -41.81
C LEU A 241 -7.62 -10.83 -42.07
N GLY A 242 -7.16 -11.50 -43.14
CA GLY A 242 -5.75 -11.51 -43.53
C GLY A 242 -4.81 -12.19 -42.53
N GLY A 243 -5.32 -13.09 -41.68
CA GLY A 243 -4.57 -13.75 -40.60
C GLY A 243 -4.72 -13.10 -39.22
N VAL A 244 -5.36 -11.94 -39.12
CA VAL A 244 -5.72 -11.33 -37.82
C VAL A 244 -6.89 -12.09 -37.20
N THR A 245 -6.82 -12.33 -35.89
CA THR A 245 -7.86 -13.05 -35.13
C THR A 245 -7.89 -12.59 -33.67
N ASN A 246 -9.04 -12.69 -33.02
CA ASN A 246 -9.24 -12.46 -31.58
C ASN A 246 -8.99 -13.73 -30.73
N TYR A 247 -8.26 -14.71 -31.31
CA TYR A 247 -7.91 -15.98 -30.68
C TYR A 247 -6.46 -16.41 -31.02
N LEU A 248 -5.98 -17.47 -30.40
CA LEU A 248 -4.55 -17.87 -30.39
C LEU A 248 -4.32 -19.29 -30.92
N ALA A 249 -3.05 -19.72 -30.96
CA ALA A 249 -2.66 -20.96 -31.62
C ALA A 249 -2.87 -22.24 -30.79
N GLY A 250 -2.78 -22.14 -29.47
CA GLY A 250 -2.83 -23.27 -28.53
C GLY A 250 -4.18 -23.98 -28.42
N THR A 251 -4.28 -24.91 -27.47
CA THR A 251 -5.50 -25.70 -27.19
C THR A 251 -6.71 -24.78 -26.99
N ASN A 252 -7.84 -25.14 -27.62
CA ASN A 252 -9.09 -24.35 -27.62
C ASN A 252 -8.89 -22.88 -28.04
N LYS A 253 -7.83 -22.60 -28.82
CA LYS A 253 -7.41 -21.29 -29.28
C LYS A 253 -7.16 -20.27 -28.17
N ALA A 254 -6.86 -20.76 -26.96
CA ALA A 254 -6.86 -19.99 -25.73
C ALA A 254 -5.52 -19.33 -25.36
N TYR A 255 -4.37 -19.75 -25.91
CA TYR A 255 -3.07 -19.17 -25.51
C TYR A 255 -2.01 -19.24 -26.61
N ALA A 256 -0.99 -18.37 -26.49
CA ALA A 256 0.28 -18.43 -27.21
C ALA A 256 1.32 -17.57 -26.48
N VAL A 257 2.60 -17.92 -26.60
CA VAL A 257 3.71 -17.02 -26.23
C VAL A 257 3.68 -15.79 -27.13
N THR A 258 3.88 -14.62 -26.53
CA THR A 258 3.84 -13.30 -27.17
C THR A 258 4.89 -12.41 -26.51
N ASP A 259 5.38 -11.40 -27.23
CA ASP A 259 6.35 -10.44 -26.67
C ASP A 259 6.08 -9.01 -27.17
N ALA A 260 6.84 -8.05 -26.65
CA ALA A 260 6.67 -6.63 -26.96
C ALA A 260 7.31 -6.18 -28.30
N LEU A 261 8.04 -7.05 -29.00
CA LEU A 261 8.52 -6.84 -30.36
C LEU A 261 7.56 -7.49 -31.38
N VAL A 262 6.97 -8.63 -31.03
CA VAL A 262 5.98 -9.38 -31.83
C VAL A 262 4.63 -9.46 -31.07
N PRO A 263 3.86 -8.34 -31.04
CA PRO A 263 2.56 -8.31 -30.35
C PRO A 263 1.49 -9.09 -31.12
N LYS A 264 0.48 -9.57 -30.39
CA LYS A 264 -0.73 -10.18 -30.95
C LYS A 264 -1.66 -9.09 -31.51
N ALA A 265 -1.75 -9.01 -32.84
CA ALA A 265 -2.77 -8.22 -33.54
C ALA A 265 -4.18 -8.79 -33.30
N LEU A 266 -5.13 -7.93 -32.95
CA LEU A 266 -6.55 -8.24 -32.66
C LEU A 266 -7.47 -7.06 -33.03
N THR A 267 -8.77 -7.32 -33.23
CA THR A 267 -9.77 -6.33 -33.65
C THR A 267 -10.80 -6.05 -32.53
N THR A 268 -11.01 -4.78 -32.20
CA THR A 268 -11.97 -4.36 -31.14
C THR A 268 -13.17 -3.55 -31.64
N ARG A 269 -13.15 -3.07 -32.89
CA ARG A 269 -14.12 -2.10 -33.43
C ARG A 269 -15.31 -2.76 -34.14
N GLY A 270 -16.00 -3.67 -33.45
CA GLY A 270 -17.33 -4.13 -33.85
C GLY A 270 -17.37 -4.77 -35.23
N ARG A 271 -18.14 -4.19 -36.15
CA ARG A 271 -18.46 -4.81 -37.43
C ARG A 271 -17.38 -4.54 -38.47
N VAL A 272 -16.80 -5.61 -39.03
CA VAL A 272 -15.90 -5.52 -40.18
C VAL A 272 -16.51 -6.26 -41.36
N PHE A 273 -16.53 -5.62 -42.52
CA PHE A 273 -16.98 -6.19 -43.78
C PHE A 273 -15.84 -6.28 -44.79
N ALA A 274 -15.83 -7.29 -45.66
CA ALA A 274 -15.02 -7.27 -46.87
C ALA A 274 -15.85 -6.86 -48.08
N SER A 275 -15.35 -5.93 -48.88
CA SER A 275 -15.93 -5.53 -50.17
C SER A 275 -14.84 -5.10 -51.15
N GLY A 276 -14.88 -5.59 -52.40
CA GLY A 276 -13.88 -5.26 -53.43
C GLY A 276 -12.42 -5.62 -53.07
N GLY A 277 -12.21 -6.54 -52.13
CA GLY A 277 -10.88 -6.87 -51.59
C GLY A 277 -10.39 -5.98 -50.43
N ASN A 278 -11.16 -4.96 -50.03
CA ASN A 278 -10.86 -4.07 -48.91
C ASN A 278 -11.70 -4.39 -47.66
N PHE A 279 -11.18 -4.03 -46.49
CA PHE A 279 -11.90 -4.10 -45.21
C PHE A 279 -12.56 -2.75 -44.86
N LEU A 280 -13.87 -2.79 -44.61
CA LEU A 280 -14.72 -1.65 -44.22
C LEU A 280 -15.20 -1.82 -42.77
N ALA A 281 -15.28 -0.72 -42.02
CA ALA A 281 -15.80 -0.69 -40.66
C ALA A 281 -17.28 -0.28 -40.62
N ASP A 282 -18.03 -0.84 -39.66
CA ASP A 282 -19.40 -0.53 -39.22
C ASP A 282 -20.54 -0.72 -40.23
N ALA A 283 -20.34 -0.38 -41.51
CA ALA A 283 -21.34 -0.41 -42.56
C ALA A 283 -20.83 -1.02 -43.89
N CYS A 284 -21.74 -1.64 -44.63
CA CYS A 284 -21.56 -2.05 -46.02
C CYS A 284 -22.31 -1.04 -46.92
N PRO A 285 -21.64 -0.32 -47.85
CA PRO A 285 -22.26 0.72 -48.67
C PRO A 285 -22.90 0.19 -49.98
N GLY A 286 -22.98 -1.13 -50.18
CA GLY A 286 -23.53 -1.74 -51.40
C GLY A 286 -24.20 -3.09 -51.13
N SER A 287 -24.51 -3.85 -52.18
CA SER A 287 -24.96 -5.26 -52.06
C SER A 287 -23.82 -6.23 -51.77
N ASP A 288 -22.59 -5.86 -52.16
CA ASP A 288 -21.49 -6.80 -52.34
C ASP A 288 -20.47 -6.68 -51.19
N CYS A 289 -20.93 -6.88 -49.95
CA CYS A 289 -20.04 -7.08 -48.80
C CYS A 289 -20.47 -8.26 -47.91
N SER A 290 -19.49 -9.05 -47.46
CA SER A 290 -19.68 -10.07 -46.42
C SER A 290 -19.28 -9.51 -45.04
N LEU A 291 -20.08 -9.80 -44.01
CA LEU A 291 -19.71 -9.53 -42.61
C LEU A 291 -18.69 -10.58 -42.14
N LEU A 292 -17.53 -10.14 -41.65
CA LEU A 292 -16.40 -10.99 -41.27
C LEU A 292 -16.08 -10.96 -39.77
N ALA A 293 -16.46 -9.88 -39.10
CA ALA A 293 -16.43 -9.76 -37.64
C ALA A 293 -17.62 -8.91 -37.16
N ASN A 294 -18.04 -9.11 -35.91
CA ASN A 294 -18.94 -8.26 -35.15
C ASN A 294 -18.51 -8.06 -33.66
N ASP A 295 -17.45 -8.75 -33.21
CA ASP A 295 -16.80 -8.60 -31.90
C ASP A 295 -16.62 -7.13 -31.45
N THR A 296 -17.13 -6.79 -30.26
CA THR A 296 -16.92 -5.47 -29.65
C THR A 296 -15.97 -5.58 -28.46
N GLY A 297 -14.80 -4.94 -28.56
CA GLY A 297 -13.76 -5.01 -27.53
C GLY A 297 -13.55 -3.69 -26.77
N LEU A 298 -13.37 -3.78 -25.45
CA LEU A 298 -12.90 -2.68 -24.60
C LEU A 298 -11.47 -2.96 -24.12
N ALA A 299 -10.56 -2.05 -24.42
CA ALA A 299 -9.17 -2.14 -23.99
C ALA A 299 -8.95 -1.60 -22.56
N LEU A 300 -8.01 -2.21 -21.85
CA LEU A 300 -7.34 -1.68 -20.67
C LEU A 300 -5.87 -1.45 -21.04
N THR A 301 -5.41 -0.20 -21.07
CA THR A 301 -4.00 0.16 -21.33
C THR A 301 -3.17 0.15 -20.05
N GLY A 302 -1.85 0.08 -20.18
CA GLY A 302 -0.93 0.18 -19.05
C GLY A 302 -1.13 1.48 -18.27
N ASP A 303 -1.28 2.61 -18.95
CA ASP A 303 -1.48 3.92 -18.30
C ASP A 303 -2.83 4.07 -17.60
N ALA A 304 -3.90 3.44 -18.11
CA ALA A 304 -5.17 3.40 -17.40
C ALA A 304 -5.07 2.56 -16.10
N LEU A 305 -4.40 1.41 -16.17
CA LEU A 305 -4.19 0.52 -15.03
C LEU A 305 -3.27 1.15 -13.97
N PHE A 306 -2.09 1.64 -14.37
CA PHE A 306 -1.15 2.28 -13.47
C PHE A 306 -1.59 3.68 -13.02
N GLY A 307 -2.40 4.39 -13.81
CA GLY A 307 -3.10 5.61 -13.40
C GLY A 307 -4.17 5.38 -12.31
N ALA A 308 -4.62 4.15 -12.11
CA ALA A 308 -5.38 3.75 -10.93
C ALA A 308 -4.45 3.33 -9.77
N ILE A 309 -3.43 2.51 -10.04
CA ILE A 309 -2.46 2.04 -9.03
C ILE A 309 -1.71 3.22 -8.36
N ARG A 310 -1.28 4.24 -9.11
CA ARG A 310 -0.65 5.48 -8.59
C ARG A 310 -1.50 6.16 -7.51
N LYS A 311 -2.82 6.03 -7.58
CA LYS A 311 -3.75 6.64 -6.60
C LYS A 311 -3.87 5.80 -5.33
N HIS A 312 -3.61 4.48 -5.38
CA HIS A 312 -3.76 3.56 -4.26
C HIS A 312 -2.90 3.99 -3.07
N ALA A 313 -3.46 3.97 -1.86
CA ALA A 313 -2.77 4.50 -0.68
C ALA A 313 -1.48 3.73 -0.39
N TYR A 314 -1.57 2.40 -0.31
CA TYR A 314 -0.42 1.55 -0.04
C TYR A 314 0.63 1.57 -1.16
N PHE A 315 0.27 1.80 -2.42
CA PHE A 315 1.26 2.00 -3.48
C PHE A 315 2.08 3.27 -3.27
N ARG A 316 1.43 4.38 -2.87
CA ARG A 316 2.15 5.62 -2.50
C ARG A 316 3.02 5.43 -1.27
N THR A 317 2.51 4.72 -0.26
CA THR A 317 3.30 4.34 0.93
C THR A 317 4.54 3.52 0.54
N ASP A 318 4.38 2.52 -0.33
CA ASP A 318 5.49 1.69 -0.81
C ASP A 318 6.56 2.53 -1.56
N ILE A 319 6.15 3.37 -2.52
CA ILE A 319 7.09 4.25 -3.26
C ILE A 319 7.80 5.23 -2.31
N ASN A 320 7.08 5.85 -1.37
CA ASN A 320 7.72 6.75 -0.41
C ASN A 320 8.66 6.03 0.55
N ALA A 321 8.30 4.82 1.02
CA ALA A 321 9.14 3.99 1.86
C ALA A 321 10.43 3.54 1.15
N LEU A 322 10.35 3.19 -0.14
CA LEU A 322 11.52 2.87 -0.96
C LEU A 322 12.49 4.07 -1.06
N LEU A 323 11.97 5.27 -1.36
CA LEU A 323 12.80 6.47 -1.51
C LEU A 323 13.37 6.98 -0.18
N ASP A 324 12.61 6.89 0.90
CA ASP A 324 13.08 7.24 2.25
C ASP A 324 14.12 6.23 2.76
N ARG A 325 14.01 4.95 2.39
CA ARG A 325 15.07 3.95 2.62
C ARG A 325 16.33 4.29 1.83
N MET A 326 16.22 4.53 0.53
CA MET A 326 17.35 4.91 -0.33
C MET A 326 18.08 6.14 0.21
N ALA A 327 17.38 7.23 0.51
CA ALA A 327 17.99 8.44 1.06
C ALA A 327 18.70 8.18 2.41
N ASN A 328 18.08 7.40 3.30
CA ASN A 328 18.70 7.04 4.58
C ASN A 328 19.85 6.04 4.45
N CYS A 329 19.96 5.27 3.38
CA CYS A 329 21.13 4.44 3.10
C CYS A 329 22.27 5.27 2.49
N LEU A 330 21.95 6.18 1.57
CA LEU A 330 22.92 6.97 0.82
C LEU A 330 23.61 8.05 1.67
N ARG A 331 22.95 8.57 2.73
CA ARG A 331 23.56 9.54 3.66
C ARG A 331 24.72 8.97 4.49
N ASP A 332 24.72 7.66 4.72
CA ASP A 332 25.76 6.93 5.45
C ASP A 332 26.89 6.44 4.51
N GLN A 333 26.82 6.78 3.21
CA GLN A 333 27.72 6.28 2.17
C GLN A 333 28.48 7.42 1.46
N ALA A 334 29.71 7.12 1.03
CA ALA A 334 30.55 8.07 0.31
C ALA A 334 30.12 8.19 -1.17
N ILE A 335 29.19 9.11 -1.45
CA ILE A 335 28.74 9.42 -2.83
C ILE A 335 29.84 10.22 -3.55
N ALA A 336 30.23 9.79 -4.75
CA ALA A 336 31.31 10.41 -5.52
C ALA A 336 30.94 11.82 -6.05
N SER A 337 31.89 12.75 -5.99
CA SER A 337 31.75 14.10 -6.56
C SER A 337 31.61 14.03 -8.09
N GLY A 338 30.64 14.75 -8.65
CA GLY A 338 30.33 14.70 -10.09
C GLY A 338 29.47 13.51 -10.53
N THR A 339 28.78 12.83 -9.60
CA THR A 339 27.85 11.73 -9.95
C THR A 339 26.62 12.31 -10.67
N ALA A 340 26.26 11.73 -11.82
CA ALA A 340 24.96 11.87 -12.47
C ALA A 340 24.62 10.54 -13.14
N ALA A 341 23.93 9.65 -12.42
CA ALA A 341 23.74 8.26 -12.84
C ALA A 341 22.37 7.69 -12.41
N ARG A 342 22.00 6.53 -12.96
CA ARG A 342 20.95 5.67 -12.39
C ARG A 342 21.40 5.17 -11.01
N ILE A 343 20.46 4.83 -10.14
CA ILE A 343 20.81 4.24 -8.84
C ILE A 343 21.58 2.92 -9.03
N ALA A 344 22.60 2.69 -8.19
CA ALA A 344 23.35 1.44 -8.16
C ALA A 344 22.74 0.45 -7.16
N ASP A 345 22.92 -0.85 -7.42
CA ASP A 345 22.46 -1.93 -6.54
C ASP A 345 23.17 -1.87 -5.17
N ASN A 346 22.42 -2.00 -4.08
CA ASN A 346 22.94 -1.92 -2.71
C ASN A 346 22.05 -2.68 -1.72
N ALA A 347 22.66 -3.53 -0.88
CA ALA A 347 21.95 -4.39 0.08
C ALA A 347 21.04 -3.62 1.07
N CYS A 348 21.31 -2.33 1.31
CA CYS A 348 20.52 -1.49 2.20
C CYS A 348 19.11 -1.12 1.63
N TYR A 349 18.92 -1.22 0.30
CA TYR A 349 17.66 -0.88 -0.38
C TYR A 349 17.26 -1.82 -1.55
N ASP A 350 17.84 -3.01 -1.66
CA ASP A 350 17.54 -3.97 -2.73
C ASP A 350 16.17 -4.68 -2.58
N SER A 351 15.91 -5.70 -3.41
CA SER A 351 14.67 -6.48 -3.40
C SER A 351 14.37 -7.23 -2.09
N THR A 352 15.37 -7.52 -1.24
CA THR A 352 15.17 -8.15 0.08
C THR A 352 14.68 -7.16 1.13
N GLN A 353 14.69 -5.87 0.83
CA GLN A 353 14.35 -4.81 1.76
C GLN A 353 12.89 -4.38 1.63
N VAL A 354 12.31 -3.91 2.73
CA VAL A 354 10.93 -3.43 2.77
C VAL A 354 10.85 -2.03 2.12
N PRO A 355 9.92 -1.80 1.16
CA PRO A 355 8.86 -2.70 0.71
C PRO A 355 9.33 -3.78 -0.28
N LEU A 356 9.11 -5.04 0.09
CA LEU A 356 9.66 -6.20 -0.61
C LEU A 356 9.34 -6.19 -2.11
N GLY A 357 10.36 -6.48 -2.91
CA GLY A 357 10.31 -6.57 -4.37
C GLY A 357 10.28 -5.24 -5.13
N TYR A 358 10.06 -4.07 -4.50
CA TYR A 358 9.90 -2.82 -5.24
C TYR A 358 11.17 -2.36 -5.96
N TYR A 359 12.34 -2.63 -5.40
CA TYR A 359 13.62 -2.16 -5.93
C TYR A 359 13.83 -2.58 -7.40
N GLU A 360 13.85 -3.88 -7.69
CA GLU A 360 14.02 -4.39 -9.07
C GLU A 360 12.92 -3.91 -10.03
N HIS A 361 11.74 -3.64 -9.50
CA HIS A 361 10.60 -3.17 -10.29
C HIS A 361 10.63 -1.66 -10.59
N TYR A 362 11.34 -0.84 -9.79
CA TYR A 362 11.32 0.62 -9.91
C TYR A 362 12.70 1.30 -10.00
N LYS A 363 13.82 0.56 -9.87
CA LYS A 363 15.18 1.14 -9.96
C LYS A 363 15.50 1.83 -11.29
N GLU A 364 14.84 1.43 -12.37
CA GLU A 364 14.92 2.12 -13.68
C GLU A 364 14.29 3.53 -13.68
N MET A 365 13.53 3.90 -12.64
CA MET A 365 13.00 5.26 -12.46
C MET A 365 13.85 6.11 -11.50
N VAL A 366 14.85 5.52 -10.83
CA VAL A 366 15.63 6.19 -9.76
C VAL A 366 16.99 6.64 -10.27
N PHE A 367 17.32 7.90 -10.01
CA PHE A 367 18.55 8.57 -10.40
C PHE A 367 19.20 9.24 -9.19
N LEU A 368 20.52 9.33 -9.21
CA LEU A 368 21.33 9.98 -8.18
C LEU A 368 22.22 11.04 -8.82
N ALA A 369 22.14 12.27 -8.31
CA ALA A 369 22.96 13.39 -8.73
C ALA A 369 23.73 14.01 -7.55
N ARG A 370 25.03 14.16 -7.70
CA ARG A 370 25.91 14.91 -6.79
C ARG A 370 26.85 15.78 -7.63
N PRO A 371 26.48 17.06 -7.86
CA PRO A 371 27.35 18.02 -8.52
C PRO A 371 28.72 18.15 -7.85
N SER A 372 29.70 18.67 -8.59
CA SER A 372 31.09 18.79 -8.11
C SER A 372 31.35 20.02 -7.24
N GLY A 373 30.45 21.00 -7.27
CA GLY A 373 30.44 22.18 -6.41
C GLY A 373 29.13 22.30 -5.61
N PRO A 374 28.90 23.43 -4.91
CA PRO A 374 27.68 23.69 -4.17
C PRO A 374 26.43 23.56 -5.05
N PHE A 375 25.39 22.93 -4.52
CA PHE A 375 24.11 22.71 -5.19
C PHE A 375 22.97 22.75 -4.17
N THR A 376 21.73 22.79 -4.66
CA THR A 376 20.54 22.77 -3.79
C THR A 376 19.52 21.75 -4.26
N VAL A 377 18.81 21.15 -3.30
CA VAL A 377 17.65 20.28 -3.54
C VAL A 377 16.42 20.91 -2.90
N ASN A 378 15.44 21.34 -3.70
CA ASN A 378 14.29 22.12 -3.24
C ASN A 378 14.67 23.38 -2.41
N GLY A 379 15.83 23.97 -2.71
CA GLY A 379 16.41 25.11 -2.00
C GLY A 379 17.31 24.75 -0.81
N ASP A 380 17.35 23.50 -0.37
CA ASP A 380 18.24 23.04 0.70
C ASP A 380 19.66 22.78 0.16
N GLY A 381 20.65 23.50 0.70
CA GLY A 381 22.08 23.36 0.37
C GLY A 381 22.87 22.42 1.29
N SER A 382 22.21 21.73 2.23
CA SER A 382 22.86 20.79 3.17
C SER A 382 22.93 19.35 2.65
N CYS A 383 22.42 19.09 1.44
CA CYS A 383 22.33 17.76 0.85
C CYS A 383 23.69 17.23 0.37
N ALA A 384 23.96 15.94 0.63
CA ALA A 384 25.08 15.20 0.03
C ALA A 384 24.82 14.75 -1.41
N ALA A 385 23.55 14.61 -1.81
CA ALA A 385 23.10 14.36 -3.17
C ALA A 385 21.60 14.71 -3.36
N ALA A 386 21.15 14.80 -4.61
CA ALA A 386 19.74 14.72 -5.00
C ALA A 386 19.42 13.28 -5.42
N LEU A 387 18.41 12.67 -4.78
CA LEU A 387 17.81 11.41 -5.20
C LEU A 387 16.51 11.73 -5.94
N ILE A 388 16.45 11.39 -7.23
CA ILE A 388 15.35 11.74 -8.13
C ILE A 388 14.62 10.46 -8.53
N PHE A 389 13.29 10.50 -8.54
CA PHE A 389 12.42 9.41 -8.99
C PHE A 389 11.48 9.93 -10.08
N ALA A 390 11.76 9.50 -11.31
CA ALA A 390 11.01 9.86 -12.50
C ALA A 390 9.57 9.33 -12.44
N GLY A 391 8.62 10.10 -12.95
CA GLY A 391 7.22 9.68 -13.02
C GLY A 391 6.92 8.72 -14.18
N GLN A 392 5.65 8.70 -14.56
CA GLN A 392 5.19 8.08 -15.80
C GLN A 392 5.77 8.84 -17.02
N ARG A 393 5.58 8.32 -18.24
CA ARG A 393 6.10 8.97 -19.44
C ARG A 393 5.35 10.29 -19.71
N GLY A 394 6.08 11.39 -19.76
CA GLY A 394 5.58 12.66 -20.28
C GLY A 394 5.34 12.62 -21.80
N ALA A 395 4.71 13.66 -22.34
CA ALA A 395 4.43 13.74 -23.78
C ALA A 395 5.72 13.64 -24.62
N GLY A 396 5.76 12.67 -25.54
CA GLY A 396 6.93 12.41 -26.40
C GLY A 396 7.97 11.46 -25.81
N GLN A 397 8.01 11.25 -24.49
CA GLN A 397 8.91 10.26 -23.88
C GLN A 397 8.53 8.83 -24.31
N GLN A 398 9.52 7.99 -24.58
CA GLN A 398 9.34 6.57 -24.92
C GLN A 398 10.38 5.72 -24.19
N ARG A 399 9.95 4.65 -23.52
CA ARG A 399 10.83 3.75 -22.74
C ARG A 399 10.75 2.28 -23.22
N ALA A 400 10.51 2.06 -24.52
CA ALA A 400 10.15 0.74 -25.05
C ALA A 400 11.34 -0.13 -25.52
N THR A 401 12.45 0.50 -25.92
CA THR A 401 13.67 -0.19 -26.43
C THR A 401 14.88 0.08 -25.54
N ALA A 402 15.92 -0.76 -25.63
CA ALA A 402 17.15 -0.58 -24.84
C ALA A 402 17.82 0.79 -25.08
N ALA A 403 17.83 1.29 -26.32
CA ALA A 403 18.39 2.62 -26.64
C ALA A 403 17.58 3.75 -25.98
N GLN A 404 16.25 3.69 -26.06
CA GLN A 404 15.34 4.61 -25.37
C GLN A 404 15.53 4.58 -23.84
N LYS A 405 15.71 3.39 -23.25
CA LYS A 405 15.94 3.21 -21.80
C LYS A 405 17.31 3.74 -21.34
N LEU A 406 18.28 3.95 -22.24
CA LEU A 406 19.57 4.58 -21.94
C LEU A 406 19.53 6.12 -22.00
N ASP A 407 18.54 6.70 -22.67
CA ASP A 407 18.38 8.15 -22.82
C ASP A 407 17.54 8.74 -21.67
N PHE A 408 18.18 9.52 -20.81
CA PHE A 408 17.56 10.13 -19.62
C PHE A 408 16.47 11.17 -19.94
N SER A 409 16.41 11.71 -21.16
CA SER A 409 15.32 12.61 -21.58
C SER A 409 13.97 11.90 -21.69
N ASN A 410 13.98 10.57 -21.83
CA ASN A 410 12.78 9.75 -21.72
C ASN A 410 12.31 9.55 -20.27
N TYR A 411 13.05 10.01 -19.26
CA TYR A 411 12.74 9.79 -17.84
C TYR A 411 12.46 11.10 -17.10
N LEU A 412 13.47 11.98 -17.01
CA LEU A 412 13.39 13.24 -16.28
C LEU A 412 12.82 14.35 -17.17
N GLU A 413 12.30 15.43 -16.58
CA GLU A 413 11.82 16.60 -17.34
C GLU A 413 12.35 17.95 -16.83
N GLY A 414 12.08 18.99 -17.63
CA GLY A 414 12.27 20.40 -17.26
C GLY A 414 13.64 20.73 -16.68
N ALA A 415 13.64 21.34 -15.49
CA ALA A 415 14.85 21.74 -14.79
C ALA A 415 15.71 20.55 -14.32
N ASN A 416 15.10 19.44 -13.92
CA ASN A 416 15.84 18.28 -13.42
C ASN A 416 16.61 17.61 -14.55
N LEU A 417 15.98 17.39 -15.71
CA LEU A 417 16.66 16.89 -16.92
C LEU A 417 17.83 17.78 -17.33
N ALA A 418 17.63 19.10 -17.34
CA ALA A 418 18.67 20.06 -17.72
C ALA A 418 19.86 20.04 -16.75
N ASN A 419 19.61 20.04 -15.43
CA ASN A 419 20.68 19.98 -14.43
C ASN A 419 21.37 18.61 -14.42
N PHE A 420 20.63 17.50 -14.60
CA PHE A 420 21.20 16.16 -14.64
C PHE A 420 22.09 15.94 -15.87
N SER A 421 21.67 16.42 -17.04
CA SER A 421 22.41 16.23 -18.31
C SER A 421 23.60 17.18 -18.48
N ALA A 422 23.59 18.34 -17.82
CA ALA A 422 24.61 19.38 -17.97
C ALA A 422 25.44 19.63 -16.69
N ALA A 423 25.38 18.73 -15.69
CA ALA A 423 26.06 18.86 -14.40
C ALA A 423 25.71 20.17 -13.64
N GLY A 424 24.46 20.60 -13.75
CA GLY A 424 23.89 21.75 -13.05
C GLY A 424 23.68 21.53 -11.55
N THR A 425 23.31 22.61 -10.85
CA THR A 425 23.36 22.72 -9.38
C THR A 425 22.00 22.93 -8.70
N VAL A 426 20.89 22.82 -9.42
CA VAL A 426 19.54 23.01 -8.85
C VAL A 426 18.61 21.87 -9.23
N PHE A 427 18.17 21.09 -8.24
CA PHE A 427 17.18 20.02 -8.41
C PHE A 427 15.92 20.35 -7.61
N SER A 428 14.74 20.13 -8.19
CA SER A 428 13.48 20.54 -7.58
C SER A 428 12.28 19.69 -8.04
N GLY A 429 11.42 19.32 -7.09
CA GLY A 429 10.22 18.52 -7.31
C GLY A 429 9.57 18.14 -5.98
N PRO A 430 8.35 17.58 -5.97
CA PRO A 430 7.67 17.20 -4.74
C PRO A 430 8.53 16.24 -3.89
N THR A 431 8.57 16.48 -2.58
CA THR A 431 9.36 15.69 -1.63
C THR A 431 8.70 14.38 -1.19
N THR A 432 7.50 14.09 -1.69
CA THR A 432 6.76 12.83 -1.52
C THR A 432 5.96 12.52 -2.78
N PHE A 433 5.77 11.23 -3.09
CA PHE A 433 4.90 10.76 -4.17
C PHE A 433 3.45 10.71 -3.64
N GLU A 434 2.64 11.71 -3.98
CA GLU A 434 1.41 12.01 -3.23
C GLU A 434 0.23 12.53 -4.07
N ARG A 435 -0.97 12.57 -3.45
CA ARG A 435 -2.17 13.15 -4.07
C ARG A 435 -2.36 14.65 -3.79
N ALA A 436 -1.75 15.16 -2.72
CA ALA A 436 -1.91 16.54 -2.25
C ALA A 436 -0.52 17.13 -1.90
N PRO A 437 -0.10 18.27 -2.49
CA PRO A 437 -0.73 18.98 -3.62
C PRO A 437 -0.87 18.07 -4.86
N ALA A 438 -1.70 18.48 -5.83
CA ALA A 438 -1.91 17.69 -7.04
C ALA A 438 -0.59 17.57 -7.85
N GLN A 439 -0.21 16.34 -8.18
CA GLN A 439 1.00 16.03 -8.93
C GLN A 439 0.64 15.56 -10.34
N ALA A 440 1.43 15.97 -11.34
CA ALA A 440 1.27 15.42 -12.69
C ALA A 440 1.79 13.96 -12.74
N PRO A 441 1.21 13.08 -13.58
CA PRO A 441 1.69 11.71 -13.75
C PRO A 441 3.19 11.59 -14.10
N GLU A 442 3.70 12.51 -14.91
CA GLU A 442 5.09 12.61 -15.33
C GLU A 442 6.03 13.13 -14.23
N GLN A 443 5.52 13.96 -13.32
CA GLN A 443 6.33 14.83 -12.45
C GLN A 443 7.38 14.11 -11.61
N ASP A 444 8.65 14.49 -11.81
CA ASP A 444 9.82 14.11 -11.01
C ASP A 444 9.61 14.35 -9.50
N ILE A 445 9.78 13.28 -8.71
CA ILE A 445 9.85 13.34 -7.25
C ILE A 445 11.31 13.52 -6.84
N VAL A 446 11.60 14.52 -6.00
CA VAL A 446 12.98 14.89 -5.66
C VAL A 446 13.19 14.89 -4.14
N ARG A 447 14.12 14.06 -3.66
CA ARG A 447 14.56 13.94 -2.27
C ARG A 447 15.96 14.53 -2.10
N CYS A 448 16.15 15.31 -1.04
CA CYS A 448 17.48 15.56 -0.48
C CYS A 448 18.01 14.24 0.11
N VAL A 449 19.24 13.85 -0.21
CA VAL A 449 20.03 12.93 0.61
C VAL A 449 20.81 13.81 1.59
N PRO A 450 20.54 13.76 2.91
CA PRO A 450 21.17 14.70 3.85
C PRO A 450 22.69 14.55 3.93
N GLY A 451 23.38 15.65 4.27
CA GLY A 451 24.83 15.67 4.52
C GLY A 451 25.27 15.12 5.88
N THR A 452 24.33 14.69 6.73
CA THR A 452 24.58 14.14 8.07
C THR A 452 24.31 12.63 8.12
N PRO A 453 25.03 11.85 8.95
CA PRO A 453 24.72 10.44 9.20
C PRO A 453 23.27 10.20 9.66
N SER A 454 22.76 8.98 9.49
CA SER A 454 21.41 8.59 9.92
C SER A 454 21.13 8.86 11.40
N VAL A 455 22.14 8.70 12.28
CA VAL A 455 22.03 8.94 13.72
C VAL A 455 23.12 9.90 14.19
N THR A 456 22.74 10.87 15.01
CA THR A 456 23.61 11.83 15.72
C THR A 456 23.79 11.38 17.19
N PRO A 457 25.00 10.96 17.61
CA PRO A 457 25.30 10.64 19.00
C PRO A 457 25.36 11.87 19.93
N VAL A 458 24.85 11.70 21.15
CA VAL A 458 24.96 12.64 22.28
C VAL A 458 25.80 12.00 23.37
N THR A 459 27.04 12.45 23.45
CA THR A 459 28.13 11.90 24.27
C THR A 459 28.19 12.52 25.66
N SER A 460 28.61 11.75 26.67
CA SER A 460 28.96 12.27 27.99
C SER A 460 30.42 12.81 27.99
N PRO A 461 30.65 14.13 28.12
CA PRO A 461 32.00 14.71 28.01
C PRO A 461 33.01 14.12 28.98
N THR A 462 32.57 13.76 30.19
CA THR A 462 33.38 13.16 31.26
C THR A 462 34.07 11.86 30.85
N LEU A 463 33.49 11.10 29.92
CA LEU A 463 34.02 9.81 29.48
C LEU A 463 35.12 9.93 28.41
N GLY A 464 35.30 11.11 27.79
CA GLY A 464 36.32 11.32 26.76
C GLY A 464 36.18 10.35 25.58
N ALA A 465 37.14 9.43 25.43
CA ALA A 465 37.11 8.37 24.40
C ALA A 465 36.28 7.13 24.80
N ASN A 466 35.84 7.03 26.05
CA ASN A 466 35.11 5.88 26.62
C ASN A 466 33.58 6.01 26.51
N GLN A 467 33.08 6.59 25.41
CA GLN A 467 31.66 6.92 25.22
C GLN A 467 30.74 5.70 25.24
N LEU A 468 29.54 5.90 25.78
CA LEU A 468 28.44 4.92 25.83
C LEU A 468 27.49 4.97 24.63
N VAL A 469 27.83 5.75 23.59
CA VAL A 469 27.08 5.77 22.34
C VAL A 469 28.02 5.94 21.16
N ALA A 470 27.82 5.12 20.12
CA ALA A 470 28.53 5.20 18.85
C ALA A 470 27.59 4.80 17.71
N TYR A 471 27.69 5.47 16.57
CA TYR A 471 27.02 5.07 15.33
C TYR A 471 28.05 4.74 14.27
N ASP A 472 28.06 3.50 13.79
CA ASP A 472 28.87 3.09 12.65
C ASP A 472 28.03 3.18 11.36
N THR A 473 28.37 4.12 10.50
CA THR A 473 27.72 4.32 9.19
C THR A 473 27.93 3.14 8.23
N ALA A 474 29.03 2.38 8.36
CA ALA A 474 29.36 1.29 7.45
C ALA A 474 28.51 0.03 7.70
N THR A 475 28.31 -0.36 8.96
CA THR A 475 27.38 -1.44 9.33
C THR A 475 25.96 -0.95 9.66
N ARG A 476 25.75 0.37 9.73
CA ARG A 476 24.52 1.04 10.18
C ARG A 476 24.09 0.64 11.60
N THR A 477 25.06 0.23 12.43
CA THR A 477 24.82 -0.18 13.82
C THR A 477 24.86 1.04 14.74
N LEU A 478 23.83 1.21 15.57
CA LEU A 478 23.89 2.05 16.77
C LEU A 478 24.27 1.17 17.94
N THR A 479 25.38 1.49 18.61
CA THR A 479 25.81 0.83 19.85
C THR A 479 25.52 1.72 21.05
N LEU A 480 24.89 1.17 22.08
CA LEU A 480 24.65 1.80 23.38
C LEU A 480 25.37 1.03 24.50
N GLY A 481 25.92 1.73 25.48
CA GLY A 481 26.76 1.13 26.51
C GLY A 481 28.14 0.71 26.00
N ARG A 482 29.01 0.27 26.92
CA ARG A 482 30.39 -0.15 26.66
C ARG A 482 30.93 -1.03 27.79
N GLN A 483 31.93 -1.88 27.50
CA GLN A 483 32.66 -2.66 28.52
C GLN A 483 33.63 -1.77 29.34
N ASP A 484 33.91 -2.20 30.58
CA ASP A 484 34.91 -1.68 31.53
C ASP A 484 34.69 -0.24 32.04
N VAL A 485 33.67 0.49 31.59
CA VAL A 485 33.45 1.90 31.98
C VAL A 485 32.98 2.01 33.43
N THR A 486 32.14 1.08 33.86
CA THR A 486 31.66 0.93 35.24
C THR A 486 32.67 0.17 36.10
N THR A 487 33.16 -0.98 35.60
CA THR A 487 33.96 -1.92 36.41
C THR A 487 35.47 -1.63 36.43
N GLY A 488 36.02 -1.11 35.34
CA GLY A 488 37.46 -0.81 35.21
C GLY A 488 37.80 0.66 35.49
N TRP A 489 37.06 1.59 34.88
CA TRP A 489 37.34 3.04 35.00
C TRP A 489 36.63 3.71 36.19
N GLY A 490 35.56 3.11 36.73
CA GLY A 490 34.90 3.59 37.96
C GLY A 490 34.26 4.98 37.84
N TYR A 491 33.77 5.36 36.65
CA TYR A 491 33.12 6.66 36.45
C TYR A 491 31.82 6.80 37.28
N ASN A 492 31.49 8.02 37.68
CA ASN A 492 30.27 8.32 38.42
C ASN A 492 29.01 8.06 37.55
N ALA A 493 28.02 7.36 38.09
CA ALA A 493 26.79 6.97 37.39
C ALA A 493 26.01 8.14 36.76
N ASN A 494 26.09 9.35 37.30
CA ASN A 494 25.43 10.53 36.72
C ASN A 494 26.07 10.95 35.38
N ALA A 495 27.33 10.57 35.14
CA ALA A 495 28.04 10.76 33.88
C ALA A 495 27.96 9.55 32.94
N LEU A 496 27.34 8.44 33.36
CA LEU A 496 27.14 7.24 32.55
C LEU A 496 25.83 7.32 31.75
N PHE A 497 25.81 8.21 30.75
CA PHE A 497 24.70 8.36 29.80
C PHE A 497 25.19 8.37 28.34
N GLY A 498 24.31 8.02 27.41
CA GLY A 498 24.51 8.19 25.97
C GLY A 498 23.18 8.10 25.22
N CYS A 499 22.93 9.05 24.32
CA CYS A 499 21.71 9.08 23.49
C CYS A 499 22.09 9.12 21.99
N GLY A 500 21.22 8.63 21.11
CA GLY A 500 21.41 8.66 19.66
C GLY A 500 20.12 9.04 18.95
N TRP A 501 20.08 10.23 18.37
CA TRP A 501 18.89 10.76 17.68
C TRP A 501 18.98 10.54 16.18
N PHE A 502 17.90 10.09 15.54
CA PHE A 502 17.84 10.09 14.07
C PHE A 502 18.00 11.52 13.58
N SER A 503 18.85 11.79 12.60
CA SER A 503 19.19 13.18 12.24
C SER A 503 18.05 13.97 11.57
N ASP A 504 16.90 13.33 11.29
CA ASP A 504 15.71 13.94 10.71
C ASP A 504 14.51 13.84 11.67
N ALA A 505 13.77 14.94 11.82
CA ALA A 505 12.44 14.96 12.46
C ALA A 505 11.34 15.21 11.42
N ARG A 506 10.20 14.52 11.54
CA ARG A 506 9.08 14.60 10.58
C ARG A 506 7.75 14.88 11.29
N ALA A 507 6.78 15.41 10.55
CA ALA A 507 5.43 15.63 11.06
C ALA A 507 4.76 14.28 11.40
N ILE A 508 3.95 14.24 12.47
CA ILE A 508 3.27 13.01 12.92
C ILE A 508 2.28 12.44 11.89
N GLY A 509 1.68 13.30 11.06
CA GLY A 509 0.76 12.89 9.98
C GLY A 509 -0.40 12.03 10.49
N ASN A 510 -0.71 10.96 9.76
CA ASN A 510 -1.64 9.92 10.18
C ASN A 510 -0.96 8.81 11.02
N GLY A 511 0.22 9.07 11.57
CA GLY A 511 0.98 8.16 12.44
C GLY A 511 2.27 7.64 11.81
N LEU A 512 2.88 6.66 12.47
CA LEU A 512 4.11 6.00 11.99
C LEU A 512 4.15 4.52 12.36
N ARG A 513 5.00 3.80 11.64
CA ARG A 513 5.32 2.39 11.87
C ARG A 513 6.83 2.23 11.85
N SER A 514 7.43 1.98 13.02
CA SER A 514 8.87 1.83 13.18
C SER A 514 9.24 0.37 13.41
N TYR A 515 10.35 -0.05 12.82
CA TYR A 515 10.99 -1.34 13.03
C TYR A 515 12.46 -1.15 13.37
N PHE A 516 12.95 -1.99 14.28
CA PHE A 516 14.37 -2.21 14.52
C PHE A 516 14.58 -3.62 15.07
N ASN A 517 15.84 -4.06 15.11
CA ASN A 517 16.23 -5.17 15.97
C ASN A 517 17.39 -4.78 16.89
N PHE A 518 17.49 -5.49 18.01
CA PHE A 518 18.54 -5.25 18.99
C PHE A 518 18.99 -6.54 19.68
N GLN A 519 20.21 -6.53 20.18
CA GLN A 519 20.79 -7.59 21.01
C GLN A 519 21.64 -6.95 22.12
N PHE A 520 21.48 -7.42 23.36
CA PHE A 520 22.43 -7.15 24.43
C PHE A 520 23.58 -8.14 24.31
N MET A 521 24.82 -7.67 24.22
CA MET A 521 26.01 -8.52 24.05
C MET A 521 26.61 -8.90 25.40
N ASP A 522 27.26 -10.05 25.50
CA ASP A 522 28.10 -10.37 26.65
C ASP A 522 29.31 -9.43 26.72
N VAL A 523 29.42 -8.69 27.83
CA VAL A 523 30.57 -7.86 28.15
C VAL A 523 31.04 -8.13 29.58
N GLY A 524 32.05 -9.00 29.70
CA GLY A 524 32.64 -9.37 30.99
C GLY A 524 31.98 -10.54 31.73
N GLY A 525 31.20 -11.39 31.03
CA GLY A 525 30.43 -12.49 31.62
C GLY A 525 29.02 -12.06 32.04
N SER A 526 28.46 -11.04 31.39
CA SER A 526 27.12 -10.53 31.61
C SER A 526 26.65 -9.66 30.46
N VAL A 527 25.37 -9.80 30.11
CA VAL A 527 24.67 -8.91 29.15
C VAL A 527 24.21 -7.58 29.77
N GLY A 528 24.52 -7.33 31.05
CA GLY A 528 24.15 -6.12 31.79
C GLY A 528 22.91 -6.24 32.69
N PHE A 529 22.60 -5.11 33.34
CA PHE A 529 21.44 -4.90 34.22
C PHE A 529 20.69 -3.57 33.99
N ASN A 530 21.08 -2.71 33.04
CA ASN A 530 20.53 -1.36 32.95
C ASN A 530 19.39 -1.26 31.90
N GLY A 531 19.63 -1.67 30.65
CA GLY A 531 18.65 -1.54 29.56
C GLY A 531 18.84 -0.30 28.68
N PHE A 532 17.80 0.07 27.92
CA PHE A 532 17.73 1.27 27.06
C PHE A 532 16.27 1.64 26.74
N VAL A 533 16.03 2.80 26.10
CA VAL A 533 14.70 3.24 25.63
C VAL A 533 14.75 3.62 24.14
N PHE A 534 13.78 3.17 23.35
CA PHE A 534 13.48 3.75 22.03
C PHE A 534 12.51 4.93 22.20
N ALA A 535 12.91 6.14 21.83
CA ALA A 535 12.23 7.38 22.18
C ALA A 535 11.62 8.09 20.96
N LEU A 536 10.44 8.66 21.18
CA LEU A 536 9.69 9.52 20.26
C LEU A 536 9.37 10.82 20.99
N VAL A 537 10.03 11.92 20.62
CA VAL A 537 10.00 13.18 21.39
C VAL A 537 9.54 14.35 20.53
N ASP A 538 8.98 15.40 21.14
CA ASP A 538 8.57 16.60 20.41
C ASP A 538 9.79 17.36 19.86
N ALA A 539 9.94 17.36 18.54
CA ALA A 539 11.06 17.94 17.81
C ALA A 539 11.11 19.47 17.81
N LEU A 540 10.07 20.14 18.32
CA LEU A 540 10.01 21.59 18.48
C LEU A 540 10.44 22.02 19.89
N ARG A 541 10.51 21.08 20.84
CA ARG A 541 11.07 21.29 22.19
C ARG A 541 12.40 20.60 22.44
N ASN A 542 12.74 19.59 21.64
CA ASN A 542 13.95 18.78 21.73
C ASN A 542 14.71 18.82 20.40
N ASN A 543 16.02 19.02 20.46
CA ASN A 543 16.93 19.00 19.31
C ASN A 543 17.77 17.70 19.33
N LEU A 544 18.75 17.60 18.43
CA LEU A 544 19.66 16.44 18.36
C LEU A 544 20.74 16.39 19.47
N ASN A 545 20.73 17.29 20.47
CA ASN A 545 21.72 17.29 21.56
C ASN A 545 21.14 17.03 22.96
N VAL A 546 19.86 16.65 23.06
CA VAL A 546 19.24 16.28 24.34
C VAL A 546 19.68 14.90 24.82
N CYS A 547 19.81 14.72 26.13
CA CYS A 547 19.89 13.42 26.78
C CYS A 547 19.49 13.57 28.26
N GLY A 548 18.80 12.57 28.81
CA GLY A 548 18.38 12.54 30.22
C GLY A 548 19.49 12.12 31.18
N GLY A 549 19.14 11.88 32.43
CA GLY A 549 20.04 11.38 33.48
C GLY A 549 20.76 10.08 33.10
N GLY A 550 21.97 9.90 33.65
CA GLY A 550 22.58 8.56 33.75
C GLY A 550 21.87 7.70 34.80
N SER A 551 22.55 6.70 35.36
CA SER A 551 21.96 5.85 36.42
C SER A 551 20.64 5.19 35.96
N SER A 552 19.63 5.12 36.82
CA SER A 552 18.30 4.55 36.59
C SER A 552 17.54 5.14 35.39
N HIS A 553 17.81 6.40 35.03
CA HIS A 553 16.96 7.18 34.13
C HIS A 553 17.06 6.79 32.64
N LEU A 554 17.92 5.81 32.29
CA LEU A 554 18.16 5.29 30.93
C LEU A 554 18.43 6.38 29.86
N GLY A 555 18.94 7.54 30.24
CA GLY A 555 19.07 8.71 29.36
C GLY A 555 17.73 9.29 28.88
N TYR A 556 16.59 8.87 29.44
CA TYR A 556 15.24 9.19 29.01
C TYR A 556 14.53 10.21 29.91
N SER A 557 14.56 10.01 31.23
CA SER A 557 14.10 10.96 32.26
C SER A 557 15.26 11.69 32.93
N GLY A 558 14.99 12.54 33.92
CA GLY A 558 16.00 13.23 34.72
C GLY A 558 16.82 14.28 33.98
N ASP A 559 17.71 14.93 34.73
CA ASP A 559 18.71 15.86 34.22
C ASP A 559 20.12 15.35 34.60
N ASN A 560 21.03 15.23 33.63
CA ASN A 560 22.42 14.85 33.88
C ASN A 560 23.32 16.06 34.25
N GLY A 561 22.81 17.29 34.15
CA GLY A 561 23.52 18.52 34.48
C GLY A 561 24.57 18.95 33.45
N VAL A 562 24.64 18.29 32.27
CA VAL A 562 25.67 18.52 31.25
C VAL A 562 25.10 18.72 29.84
N THR A 563 24.07 17.95 29.47
CA THR A 563 23.31 18.09 28.23
C THR A 563 21.86 18.45 28.56
N PRO A 564 21.09 19.12 27.67
CA PRO A 564 19.71 19.45 27.96
C PRO A 564 18.85 18.18 28.14
N LYS A 565 18.13 18.08 29.25
CA LYS A 565 17.14 17.03 29.52
C LYS A 565 16.08 16.90 28.41
N ILE A 566 15.53 15.70 28.26
CA ILE A 566 14.48 15.41 27.27
C ILE A 566 13.12 15.91 27.79
N ARG A 567 12.59 16.95 27.13
CA ARG A 567 11.36 17.65 27.49
C ARG A 567 10.13 16.95 26.92
N PHE A 568 9.04 16.99 27.68
CA PHE A 568 7.71 16.56 27.25
C PHE A 568 7.17 17.39 26.08
N PRO A 569 6.20 16.90 25.28
CA PRO A 569 5.68 15.53 25.30
C PRO A 569 6.68 14.55 24.69
N LYS A 570 6.72 13.33 25.24
CA LYS A 570 7.61 12.25 24.83
C LYS A 570 6.95 10.90 25.10
N ILE A 571 7.28 9.91 24.28
CA ILE A 571 6.89 8.51 24.41
C ILE A 571 8.17 7.69 24.32
N GLY A 572 8.32 6.67 25.16
CA GLY A 572 9.39 5.71 25.09
C GLY A 572 8.86 4.28 25.09
N VAL A 573 9.60 3.38 24.45
CA VAL A 573 9.52 1.93 24.66
C VAL A 573 10.81 1.52 25.37
N GLU A 574 10.73 1.24 26.67
CA GLU A 574 11.88 0.82 27.46
C GLU A 574 12.10 -0.70 27.40
N PHE A 575 13.35 -1.10 27.59
CA PHE A 575 13.81 -2.49 27.61
C PHE A 575 14.76 -2.68 28.80
N ASP A 576 14.21 -2.75 30.00
CA ASP A 576 14.94 -2.81 31.26
C ASP A 576 15.35 -4.25 31.61
N GLN A 577 16.63 -4.41 31.98
CA GLN A 577 17.22 -5.69 32.34
C GLN A 577 17.11 -6.03 33.83
N SER A 578 16.67 -5.11 34.69
CA SER A 578 16.57 -5.31 36.14
C SER A 578 15.24 -4.78 36.72
N ARG A 579 15.28 -4.28 37.95
CA ARG A 579 14.16 -3.69 38.70
C ARG A 579 14.74 -2.82 39.81
N ASN A 580 14.58 -1.50 39.70
CA ASN A 580 14.90 -0.56 40.74
C ASN A 580 13.73 -0.41 41.72
N THR A 581 14.07 -0.26 43.00
CA THR A 581 13.11 -0.29 44.11
C THR A 581 13.32 0.89 45.04
N GLY A 582 12.23 1.50 45.51
CA GLY A 582 12.30 2.55 46.53
C GLY A 582 12.54 3.96 46.00
N PHE A 583 12.23 4.22 44.73
CA PHE A 583 11.86 5.57 44.31
C PHE A 583 10.48 5.93 44.87
N SER A 584 10.28 7.19 45.23
CA SER A 584 8.98 7.74 45.62
C SER A 584 8.97 9.23 45.27
N GLU A 585 7.98 9.62 44.48
CA GLU A 585 7.79 10.99 43.95
C GLU A 585 7.60 12.05 45.06
N SER A 586 7.27 11.58 46.28
CA SER A 586 7.05 12.36 47.51
C SER A 586 8.25 12.38 48.48
N ALA A 587 9.35 11.69 48.16
CA ALA A 587 10.54 11.59 49.02
C ALA A 587 11.72 12.45 48.53
N ASP A 588 12.71 12.69 49.41
CA ASP A 588 13.96 13.32 48.98
C ASP A 588 14.81 12.35 48.17
N LEU A 589 14.92 12.61 46.86
CA LEU A 589 15.64 11.78 45.88
C LEU A 589 17.18 11.85 46.00
N SER A 590 17.72 12.44 47.07
CA SER A 590 19.17 12.58 47.32
C SER A 590 19.94 11.25 47.42
N SER A 591 19.25 10.11 47.55
CA SER A 591 19.85 8.79 47.76
C SER A 591 19.48 7.72 46.71
N ASN A 592 18.39 7.87 45.95
CA ASN A 592 17.93 6.85 45.00
C ASN A 592 16.97 7.45 43.92
N PRO A 593 17.48 8.19 42.92
CA PRO A 593 16.66 8.83 41.89
C PRO A 593 16.25 7.88 40.75
N GLY A 594 15.06 8.11 40.19
CA GLY A 594 14.52 7.49 38.97
C GLY A 594 13.97 6.06 39.11
N ARG A 595 12.71 5.87 38.70
CA ARG A 595 11.97 4.61 38.50
C ARG A 595 11.65 3.75 39.74
N ASN A 596 10.39 3.33 39.86
CA ASN A 596 9.87 2.38 40.86
C ASN A 596 9.25 1.17 40.15
N ASP A 597 10.12 0.34 39.57
CA ASP A 597 9.71 -0.72 38.65
C ASP A 597 8.78 -1.72 39.36
N PRO A 598 7.62 -2.10 38.78
CA PRO A 598 6.61 -2.89 39.47
C PRO A 598 7.03 -4.35 39.68
N CYS A 599 6.44 -5.03 40.66
CA CYS A 599 6.67 -6.47 40.82
C CYS A 599 5.81 -7.30 39.86
N GLY A 600 6.44 -8.14 39.04
CA GLY A 600 5.75 -9.09 38.15
C GLY A 600 5.06 -10.27 38.86
N THR A 601 5.27 -10.43 40.16
CA THR A 601 4.61 -11.44 41.00
C THR A 601 4.30 -10.88 42.40
N PHE A 602 3.22 -11.37 43.02
CA PHE A 602 2.88 -11.01 44.40
C PHE A 602 3.99 -11.47 45.36
N GLY A 603 4.52 -10.54 46.17
CA GLY A 603 5.63 -10.80 47.09
C GLY A 603 7.03 -10.74 46.47
N CYS A 604 7.15 -10.44 45.17
CA CYS A 604 8.42 -10.08 44.51
C CYS A 604 9.57 -11.10 44.67
N GLY A 605 9.25 -12.40 44.83
CA GLY A 605 10.19 -13.43 45.27
C GLY A 605 10.44 -14.54 44.24
N GLY A 606 11.68 -15.04 44.23
CA GLY A 606 12.13 -16.16 43.37
C GLY A 606 12.69 -15.72 42.02
N THR A 607 12.84 -16.71 41.12
CA THR A 607 13.52 -16.63 39.75
C THR A 607 12.09 -16.66 37.09
N ALA A 608 11.60 -15.62 36.32
CA ALA A 608 11.40 -15.58 34.86
C ALA A 608 12.76 -15.28 34.19
N GLY A 609 12.79 -14.40 33.17
CA GLY A 609 13.83 -13.36 33.22
C GLY A 609 13.50 -12.48 34.43
N TYR A 610 14.02 -12.85 35.61
CA TYR A 610 13.33 -12.70 36.90
C TYR A 610 13.09 -11.27 37.44
N ASN A 611 13.24 -10.23 36.62
CA ASN A 611 12.70 -8.87 36.84
C ASN A 611 12.67 -8.01 35.56
N SER A 612 13.43 -8.39 34.52
CA SER A 612 13.49 -7.65 33.25
C SER A 612 12.14 -7.53 32.56
N HIS A 613 11.90 -6.38 31.94
CA HIS A 613 10.62 -6.02 31.35
C HIS A 613 10.79 -5.08 30.16
N ALA A 614 9.75 -4.97 29.36
CA ALA A 614 9.57 -3.87 28.43
C ALA A 614 8.28 -3.12 28.79
N ALA A 615 8.30 -1.80 28.72
CA ALA A 615 7.14 -0.97 29.03
C ALA A 615 7.03 0.22 28.07
N LEU A 616 5.85 0.81 28.06
CA LEU A 616 5.64 2.16 27.56
C LEU A 616 5.99 3.14 28.69
N VAL A 617 6.72 4.20 28.37
CA VAL A 617 7.07 5.30 29.28
C VAL A 617 6.76 6.64 28.61
N TYR A 618 6.59 7.68 29.41
CA TYR A 618 6.03 8.96 28.95
C TYR A 618 6.82 10.11 29.58
N TRP A 619 6.17 10.98 30.34
CA TRP A 619 6.80 11.96 31.19
C TRP A 619 6.04 12.02 32.52
N GLY A 620 6.73 12.42 33.58
CA GLY A 620 6.11 12.83 34.83
C GLY A 620 5.17 14.02 34.70
N HIS A 621 4.78 14.64 35.80
CA HIS A 621 3.98 15.87 35.73
C HIS A 621 4.71 17.00 34.95
N GLU A 622 3.97 17.90 34.28
CA GLU A 622 4.58 19.04 33.56
C GLU A 622 5.29 20.05 34.48
N ALA A 623 4.93 20.04 35.77
CA ALA A 623 5.41 20.92 36.83
C ALA A 623 5.24 20.22 38.20
N ALA A 624 5.87 20.76 39.25
CA ALA A 624 5.68 20.25 40.61
C ALA A 624 4.21 20.35 41.05
N ASN A 625 3.72 19.33 41.74
CA ASN A 625 2.31 19.14 42.07
C ASN A 625 2.13 18.72 43.53
N GLY A 626 1.70 19.67 44.37
CA GLY A 626 1.50 19.44 45.81
C GLY A 626 0.29 18.57 46.17
N PHE A 627 -0.59 18.22 45.23
CA PHE A 627 -1.68 17.25 45.49
C PHE A 627 -1.16 15.82 45.43
N ASP A 628 -0.36 15.51 44.42
CA ASP A 628 0.23 14.18 44.19
C ASP A 628 1.62 14.03 44.85
N GLY A 629 2.11 15.08 45.52
CA GLY A 629 3.38 15.09 46.25
C GLY A 629 4.62 15.31 45.40
N VAL A 630 4.48 15.37 44.07
CA VAL A 630 5.57 15.48 43.08
C VAL A 630 6.35 16.78 43.26
N THR A 631 7.57 16.68 43.81
CA THR A 631 8.46 17.84 44.00
C THR A 631 9.44 18.07 42.85
N ARG A 632 9.80 17.02 42.10
CA ARG A 632 10.76 17.05 40.99
C ARG A 632 10.17 16.40 39.72
N PRO A 633 9.34 17.13 38.94
CA PRO A 633 8.68 16.60 37.74
C PRO A 633 9.63 16.07 36.66
N ASP A 634 10.89 16.52 36.65
CA ASP A 634 11.87 16.13 35.64
C ASP A 634 12.50 14.75 35.89
N ASP A 635 12.55 14.30 37.15
CA ASP A 635 13.20 13.05 37.59
C ASP A 635 12.33 11.80 37.35
N ASP A 636 11.23 11.95 36.59
CA ASP A 636 10.10 11.01 36.45
C ASP A 636 9.82 10.68 34.96
N ASP A 637 9.92 9.39 34.63
CA ASP A 637 9.68 8.78 33.31
C ASP A 637 8.21 8.42 33.07
N ASN A 638 7.49 8.09 34.15
CA ASN A 638 6.25 7.32 34.16
C ASN A 638 5.66 7.26 35.59
N VAL A 639 4.77 8.19 35.93
CA VAL A 639 4.19 8.31 37.29
C VAL A 639 3.62 6.97 37.80
N HIS A 640 4.29 6.34 38.77
CA HIS A 640 4.07 4.94 39.14
C HIS A 640 2.90 4.80 40.14
N GLY A 641 1.67 5.01 39.66
CA GLY A 641 0.44 4.94 40.45
C GLY A 641 -0.44 6.20 40.36
N PHE A 642 -0.01 7.20 39.58
CA PHE A 642 -0.72 8.45 39.34
C PHE A 642 -1.15 8.58 37.87
N PRO A 643 -2.04 9.52 37.49
CA PRO A 643 -2.86 10.38 38.35
C PRO A 643 -3.79 9.57 39.28
N THR A 644 -3.71 9.82 40.60
CA THR A 644 -4.62 9.22 41.60
C THR A 644 -6.06 9.70 41.38
N ALA A 645 -7.05 8.94 41.88
CA ALA A 645 -8.47 9.29 41.71
C ALA A 645 -8.85 10.72 42.16
N GLY A 646 -8.13 11.32 43.12
CA GLY A 646 -8.32 12.71 43.55
C GLY A 646 -7.70 13.75 42.61
N SER A 647 -6.55 13.45 42.01
CA SER A 647 -5.86 14.34 41.04
C SER A 647 -6.63 14.52 39.73
N LEU A 648 -7.61 13.64 39.47
CA LEU A 648 -8.53 13.68 38.33
C LEU A 648 -9.45 14.91 38.31
N ALA A 649 -9.25 15.89 39.19
CA ALA A 649 -9.84 17.22 39.14
C ALA A 649 -9.08 18.21 38.21
N THR A 650 -7.83 17.93 37.84
CA THR A 650 -7.00 18.85 37.01
C THR A 650 -7.18 18.63 35.50
N VAL A 651 -6.86 19.66 34.70
CA VAL A 651 -7.12 19.71 33.25
C VAL A 651 -6.03 19.02 32.41
N ARG A 652 -4.75 19.25 32.72
CA ARG A 652 -3.60 18.66 32.03
C ARG A 652 -2.94 17.63 32.93
N ARG A 653 -2.98 16.35 32.52
CA ARG A 653 -2.46 15.21 33.30
C ARG A 653 -1.35 14.51 32.51
N PRO A 654 -0.30 14.02 33.19
CA PRO A 654 0.66 13.12 32.54
C PRO A 654 -0.03 11.82 32.10
N PRO A 655 0.37 11.24 30.96
CA PRO A 655 0.01 9.87 30.63
C PRO A 655 0.63 8.88 31.61
N ARG A 656 -0.13 7.85 31.99
CA ARG A 656 0.35 6.67 32.74
C ARG A 656 0.38 5.48 31.80
N SER A 657 1.29 4.53 31.97
CA SER A 657 1.32 3.29 31.18
C SER A 657 0.82 2.05 31.92
N HIS A 658 0.83 2.06 33.25
CA HIS A 658 0.38 0.94 34.07
C HIS A 658 0.00 1.36 35.50
N LEU A 659 -0.67 0.45 36.21
CA LEU A 659 -0.88 0.47 37.66
C LEU A 659 0.15 -0.43 38.36
N ASP A 660 0.39 -0.22 39.66
CA ASP A 660 1.09 -1.15 40.54
C ASP A 660 0.07 -1.92 41.42
N PRO A 661 0.10 -3.27 41.49
CA PRO A 661 0.90 -4.18 40.66
C PRO A 661 0.51 -4.13 39.18
N ALA A 662 1.45 -4.52 38.31
CA ALA A 662 1.32 -4.48 36.86
C ALA A 662 0.14 -5.33 36.33
N ILE A 663 -1.03 -4.70 36.18
CA ILE A 663 -2.27 -5.31 35.67
C ILE A 663 -2.76 -4.72 34.33
N GLU A 664 -2.08 -3.70 33.80
CA GLU A 664 -2.45 -3.02 32.55
C GLU A 664 -1.49 -3.40 31.41
N SER A 665 -1.92 -3.24 30.15
CA SER A 665 -1.20 -3.74 28.97
C SER A 665 -0.05 -2.86 28.46
N GLY A 666 0.28 -1.75 29.14
CA GLY A 666 1.44 -0.92 28.83
C GLY A 666 2.78 -1.47 29.33
N ILE A 667 2.81 -2.59 30.06
CA ILE A 667 4.03 -3.26 30.53
C ILE A 667 3.98 -4.78 30.32
N LYS A 668 5.14 -5.39 30.02
CA LYS A 668 5.31 -6.84 29.92
C LYS A 668 6.65 -7.28 30.48
N PHE A 669 6.64 -8.26 31.39
CA PHE A 669 7.85 -8.99 31.78
C PHE A 669 8.32 -9.84 30.61
N VAL A 670 9.54 -9.57 30.16
CA VAL A 670 10.21 -10.20 29.01
C VAL A 670 11.59 -10.62 29.50
N ASN A 671 12.00 -11.86 29.24
CA ASN A 671 13.37 -12.26 29.53
C ASN A 671 14.31 -11.62 28.51
N LEU A 672 14.97 -10.53 28.89
CA LEU A 672 15.94 -9.78 28.08
C LEU A 672 17.39 -10.23 28.31
N ARG A 673 17.59 -11.33 29.06
CA ARG A 673 18.91 -11.83 29.51
C ARG A 673 19.11 -13.34 29.25
N GLY A 674 18.42 -13.88 28.25
CA GLY A 674 18.12 -15.31 28.13
C GLY A 674 18.86 -16.10 27.04
N ASP A 675 20.19 -16.14 27.06
CA ASP A 675 21.04 -17.15 26.40
C ASP A 675 22.40 -17.20 27.16
N PRO A 676 23.17 -18.31 27.16
CA PRO A 676 24.45 -18.40 27.88
C PRO A 676 25.62 -17.53 27.36
N VAL A 677 25.46 -16.77 26.26
CA VAL A 677 26.44 -15.77 25.83
C VAL A 677 25.76 -14.39 25.74
N ASP A 678 25.41 -13.94 24.54
CA ASP A 678 24.64 -12.72 24.31
C ASP A 678 23.17 -12.92 24.76
N SER A 679 22.32 -11.90 24.69
CA SER A 679 20.87 -12.12 24.71
C SER A 679 20.41 -12.73 23.39
N SER A 680 19.17 -13.22 23.36
CA SER A 680 18.45 -13.41 22.09
C SER A 680 18.49 -12.12 21.25
N LEU A 681 18.43 -12.26 19.93
CA LEU A 681 18.12 -11.13 19.03
C LEU A 681 16.62 -10.81 19.16
N TYR A 682 16.27 -9.55 19.44
CA TYR A 682 14.87 -9.11 19.53
C TYR A 682 14.50 -8.26 18.33
N HIS A 683 13.37 -8.57 17.72
CA HIS A 683 12.70 -7.79 16.70
C HIS A 683 11.58 -6.96 17.32
N VAL A 684 11.60 -5.65 17.08
CA VAL A 684 10.62 -4.71 17.64
C VAL A 684 9.87 -4.02 16.52
N ARG A 685 8.53 -3.98 16.65
CA ARG A 685 7.65 -3.18 15.81
C ARG A 685 6.83 -2.25 16.69
N VAL A 686 6.91 -0.95 16.45
CA VAL A 686 6.08 0.08 17.09
C VAL A 686 5.13 0.64 16.05
N GLU A 687 3.82 0.57 16.31
CA GLU A 687 2.79 1.28 15.54
C GLU A 687 2.16 2.37 16.40
N LEU A 688 2.09 3.58 15.86
CA LEU A 688 1.56 4.77 16.52
C LEU A 688 0.51 5.40 15.60
N THR A 689 -0.74 5.50 16.08
CA THR A 689 -1.85 6.12 15.33
C THR A 689 -2.45 7.27 16.16
N PRO A 690 -2.29 8.55 15.75
CA PRO A 690 -2.88 9.69 16.43
C PRO A 690 -4.37 9.86 16.08
N THR A 691 -5.16 10.41 17.00
CA THR A 691 -6.54 10.85 16.80
C THR A 691 -6.72 12.21 17.48
N ARG A 692 -6.93 13.25 16.66
CA ARG A 692 -6.94 14.64 17.11
C ARG A 692 -8.31 15.05 17.67
N THR A 693 -8.33 15.63 18.87
CA THR A 693 -9.52 16.21 19.50
C THR A 693 -9.27 17.68 19.82
N THR A 694 -9.83 18.59 19.02
CA THR A 694 -9.80 20.04 19.27
C THR A 694 -10.93 20.46 20.19
N ASN A 695 -10.66 21.35 21.13
CA ASN A 695 -11.62 22.00 22.01
C ASN A 695 -11.66 23.52 21.73
N ALA A 696 -12.77 24.19 22.05
CA ALA A 696 -12.91 25.64 21.93
C ALA A 696 -12.04 26.40 22.95
N ASP A 697 -11.76 25.80 24.11
CA ASP A 697 -10.63 26.16 24.95
C ASP A 697 -9.42 25.35 24.51
N ALA A 698 -8.40 26.01 23.97
CA ALA A 698 -7.23 25.30 23.44
C ALA A 698 -6.43 24.53 24.51
N SER A 699 -6.51 24.92 25.79
CA SER A 699 -5.86 24.18 26.90
C SER A 699 -6.45 22.78 27.15
N LEU A 700 -7.65 22.54 26.63
CA LEU A 700 -8.38 21.27 26.65
C LEU A 700 -8.28 20.51 25.31
N SER A 701 -7.52 21.02 24.34
CA SER A 701 -7.23 20.29 23.10
C SER A 701 -6.16 19.22 23.34
N LYS A 702 -6.31 18.09 22.65
CA LYS A 702 -5.48 16.90 22.86
C LYS A 702 -5.39 16.01 21.63
N THR A 703 -4.36 15.18 21.60
CA THR A 703 -4.20 14.08 20.64
C THR A 703 -4.20 12.77 21.41
N ALA A 704 -5.24 11.96 21.24
CA ALA A 704 -5.23 10.58 21.72
C ALA A 704 -4.31 9.76 20.81
N VAL A 705 -3.42 8.94 21.35
CA VAL A 705 -2.44 8.19 20.56
C VAL A 705 -2.60 6.70 20.83
N SER A 706 -3.08 5.94 19.86
CA SER A 706 -3.07 4.47 19.97
C SER A 706 -1.65 3.97 19.72
N LEU A 707 -1.08 3.30 20.73
CA LEU A 707 0.22 2.68 20.70
C LEU A 707 0.07 1.16 20.73
N GLN A 708 0.75 0.47 19.82
CA GLN A 708 0.86 -0.99 19.81
C GLN A 708 2.30 -1.39 19.53
N VAL A 709 2.88 -2.22 20.39
CA VAL A 709 4.26 -2.68 20.27
C VAL A 709 4.31 -4.20 20.27
N TRP A 710 4.99 -4.79 19.29
CA TRP A 710 5.30 -6.21 19.24
C TRP A 710 6.80 -6.38 19.50
N ILE A 711 7.14 -7.31 20.38
CA ILE A 711 8.51 -7.68 20.74
C ILE A 711 8.61 -9.20 20.57
N ALA A 712 9.42 -9.65 19.61
CA ALA A 712 9.64 -11.08 19.35
C ALA A 712 11.13 -11.39 19.38
N ALA A 713 11.53 -12.36 20.20
CA ALA A 713 12.88 -12.92 20.14
C ALA A 713 12.99 -13.88 18.93
N ASP A 714 14.16 -13.90 18.29
CA ASP A 714 14.52 -14.83 17.23
C ASP A 714 14.81 -16.23 17.82
N PHE A 715 13.74 -16.96 18.09
CA PHE A 715 13.76 -18.34 18.58
C PHE A 715 13.22 -19.30 17.51
N PRO A 716 13.57 -20.60 17.54
CA PRO A 716 13.00 -21.61 16.65
C PRO A 716 11.47 -21.76 16.70
N THR A 717 10.81 -21.18 17.72
CA THR A 717 9.35 -21.10 17.87
C THR A 717 8.73 -19.82 17.28
N THR A 718 9.52 -18.79 16.99
CA THR A 718 9.12 -17.60 16.25
C THR A 718 9.22 -17.93 14.76
N SER A 719 8.09 -17.96 14.04
CA SER A 719 8.14 -18.20 12.59
C SER A 719 8.75 -17.02 11.84
N SER A 720 9.50 -17.30 10.77
CA SER A 720 10.05 -16.25 9.88
C SER A 720 8.98 -15.29 9.38
N ALA A 721 7.78 -15.80 9.05
CA ALA A 721 6.63 -15.00 8.65
C ALA A 721 6.22 -13.94 9.69
N ARG A 722 6.41 -14.18 10.99
CA ARG A 722 6.21 -13.15 12.04
C ARG A 722 7.31 -12.08 11.99
N ILE A 723 8.57 -12.49 11.83
CA ILE A 723 9.71 -11.57 11.71
C ILE A 723 9.56 -10.68 10.46
N ASP A 724 9.11 -11.25 9.34
CA ASP A 724 8.85 -10.52 8.10
C ASP A 724 7.66 -9.55 8.23
N ALA A 725 6.60 -9.92 8.96
CA ALA A 725 5.50 -9.02 9.30
C ALA A 725 5.96 -7.83 10.18
N LEU A 726 6.82 -8.08 11.18
CA LEU A 726 7.42 -7.00 11.99
C LEU A 726 8.28 -6.04 11.14
N LYS A 727 9.01 -6.57 10.16
CA LYS A 727 9.83 -5.78 9.23
C LYS A 727 9.00 -4.92 8.27
N ASP A 728 7.82 -5.39 7.84
CA ASP A 728 6.99 -4.65 6.88
C ASP A 728 6.28 -3.44 7.51
N THR A 729 6.96 -2.30 7.59
CA THR A 729 6.38 -1.04 8.07
C THR A 729 5.39 -0.41 7.07
N THR A 730 5.23 -0.94 5.85
CA THR A 730 4.32 -0.36 4.85
C THR A 730 2.87 -0.82 4.99
N ARG A 731 2.61 -1.95 5.68
CA ARG A 731 1.26 -2.41 6.06
C ARG A 731 1.10 -2.37 7.59
N PRO A 732 -0.11 -2.19 8.14
CA PRO A 732 -0.33 -2.26 9.60
C PRO A 732 -0.22 -3.71 10.09
N MET A 733 0.16 -3.93 11.34
CA MET A 733 0.23 -5.28 11.91
C MET A 733 -1.14 -5.99 11.94
N SER A 734 -2.23 -5.22 12.05
CA SER A 734 -3.61 -5.72 11.97
C SER A 734 -3.94 -6.43 10.65
N PHE A 735 -3.20 -6.16 9.56
CA PHE A 735 -3.32 -6.90 8.30
C PHE A 735 -2.83 -8.36 8.44
N TYR A 736 -1.70 -8.56 9.12
CA TYR A 736 -1.11 -9.89 9.36
C TYR A 736 -1.88 -10.69 10.42
N MET A 737 -2.50 -10.00 11.39
CA MET A 737 -3.37 -10.62 12.41
C MET A 737 -4.66 -11.23 11.85
N LEU A 738 -5.04 -10.94 10.60
CA LEU A 738 -6.13 -11.65 9.90
C LEU A 738 -5.77 -13.10 9.57
N THR A 739 -4.48 -13.39 9.39
CA THR A 739 -3.95 -14.72 9.06
C THR A 739 -3.28 -15.41 10.24
N ASP A 740 -2.73 -14.65 11.18
CA ASP A 740 -2.24 -15.15 12.47
C ASP A 740 -2.82 -14.31 13.62
N PRO A 741 -4.07 -14.59 14.05
CA PRO A 741 -4.72 -13.86 15.14
C PRO A 741 -4.07 -14.09 16.51
N THR A 742 -3.09 -15.00 16.62
CA THR A 742 -2.34 -15.24 17.86
C THR A 742 -1.13 -14.31 18.00
N PHE A 743 -0.76 -13.57 16.95
CA PHE A 743 0.34 -12.59 16.99
C PHE A 743 -0.15 -11.19 17.43
N THR A 744 -0.76 -11.15 18.63
CA THR A 744 -1.21 -9.91 19.29
C THR A 744 -0.02 -9.03 19.70
N PRO A 745 -0.22 -7.71 19.90
CA PRO A 745 0.80 -6.85 20.49
C PRO A 745 1.30 -7.38 21.83
N THR A 746 2.56 -7.09 22.14
CA THR A 746 3.21 -7.34 23.44
C THR A 746 2.87 -6.25 24.45
N LEU A 747 2.80 -4.99 23.99
CA LEU A 747 2.36 -3.82 24.75
C LEU A 747 1.28 -3.07 23.97
N THR A 748 0.33 -2.45 24.67
CA THR A 748 -0.67 -1.55 24.09
C THR A 748 -1.04 -0.44 25.06
N ASP A 749 -1.28 0.77 24.55
CA ASP A 749 -1.89 1.86 25.32
C ASP A 749 -2.63 2.84 24.39
N ALA A 750 -3.42 3.74 24.98
CA ALA A 750 -4.16 4.79 24.27
C ALA A 750 -4.13 6.14 25.02
N PRO A 751 -2.93 6.69 25.36
CA PRO A 751 -2.80 7.92 26.13
C PRO A 751 -3.41 9.15 25.43
N ASP A 752 -4.01 10.03 26.23
CA ASP A 752 -4.40 11.39 25.85
C ASP A 752 -3.21 12.35 26.03
N LEU A 753 -2.66 12.90 24.95
CA LEU A 753 -1.59 13.90 25.01
C LEU A 753 -2.20 15.30 24.85
N PHE A 754 -2.27 16.08 25.92
CA PHE A 754 -2.74 17.46 25.91
C PHE A 754 -1.78 18.40 25.15
N ASP A 755 -2.32 19.48 24.59
CA ASP A 755 -1.54 20.44 23.83
C ASP A 755 -0.44 21.12 24.65
N VAL A 756 0.68 21.39 23.97
CA VAL A 756 1.83 22.08 24.54
C VAL A 756 1.46 23.55 24.72
N GLN A 757 1.55 24.03 25.96
CA GLN A 757 1.47 25.46 26.28
C GLN A 757 2.75 26.17 25.78
N GLU A 758 2.57 27.19 24.95
CA GLU A 758 3.61 28.00 24.33
C GLU A 758 3.59 29.45 24.91
N ALA A 759 3.70 30.49 24.09
CA ALA A 759 3.67 31.89 24.51
C ALA A 759 2.24 32.40 24.85
N ALA A 760 2.12 33.56 25.49
CA ALA A 760 0.83 34.19 25.78
C ALA A 760 0.13 34.71 24.50
N CYS A 761 -1.20 34.67 24.46
CA CYS A 761 -2.00 35.16 23.34
C CYS A 761 -1.93 36.69 23.21
N VAL A 762 -1.83 37.19 21.99
CA VAL A 762 -1.90 38.63 21.70
C VAL A 762 -3.31 38.97 21.24
N SER A 763 -4.11 39.57 22.11
CA SER A 763 -5.54 39.89 21.85
C SER A 763 -6.37 38.68 21.37
N GLY A 764 -6.09 37.50 21.92
CA GLY A 764 -6.74 36.23 21.54
C GLY A 764 -6.17 35.56 20.28
N ALA A 765 -5.21 36.19 19.59
CA ALA A 765 -4.50 35.60 18.46
C ALA A 765 -3.22 34.87 18.90
N CYS A 766 -2.85 33.85 18.12
CA CYS A 766 -1.68 33.01 18.31
C CYS A 766 -0.94 32.81 16.96
N PRO A 767 0.32 32.33 16.98
CA PRO A 767 1.03 31.89 15.77
C PRO A 767 0.26 30.84 14.95
N ALA A 768 0.57 30.74 13.65
CA ALA A 768 0.00 29.70 12.81
C ALA A 768 0.30 28.29 13.36
N GLY A 769 -0.69 27.40 13.33
CA GLY A 769 -0.63 26.08 13.97
C GLY A 769 -0.99 26.07 15.47
N GLN A 770 -1.25 27.23 16.08
CA GLN A 770 -1.59 27.37 17.50
C GLN A 770 -2.98 27.98 17.70
N ALA A 771 -3.61 27.71 18.84
CA ALA A 771 -4.89 28.28 19.26
C ALA A 771 -4.82 28.84 20.69
N CYS A 772 -5.66 29.82 21.03
CA CYS A 772 -5.65 30.45 22.35
C CYS A 772 -6.53 29.68 23.36
N GLY A 773 -5.99 29.42 24.56
CA GLY A 773 -6.70 28.84 25.69
C GLY A 773 -7.46 29.87 26.52
N SER A 774 -8.35 29.40 27.41
CA SER A 774 -9.11 30.26 28.32
C SER A 774 -8.23 30.98 29.36
N ASP A 775 -7.01 30.49 29.58
CA ASP A 775 -5.96 31.08 30.41
C ASP A 775 -5.15 32.19 29.70
N ASN A 776 -5.49 32.52 28.45
CA ASN A 776 -4.76 33.44 27.56
C ASN A 776 -3.36 32.95 27.14
N MET A 777 -3.14 31.64 27.11
CA MET A 777 -1.92 31.02 26.58
C MET A 777 -2.18 30.38 25.21
N CYS A 778 -1.19 30.42 24.32
CA CYS A 778 -1.24 29.73 23.04
C CYS A 778 -0.88 28.25 23.22
N TYR A 779 -1.58 27.40 22.48
CA TYR A 779 -1.47 25.95 22.55
C TYR A 779 -1.19 25.36 21.17
N ARG A 780 -0.26 24.41 21.13
CA ARG A 780 0.21 23.73 19.92
C ARG A 780 0.03 22.20 20.05
N PRO A 781 -0.35 21.47 18.99
CA PRO A 781 -0.54 20.03 19.06
C PRO A 781 0.67 19.27 19.62
N ALA A 782 0.44 18.43 20.64
CA ALA A 782 1.46 17.54 21.18
C ALA A 782 2.01 16.59 20.10
N LEU A 783 3.35 16.46 20.04
CA LEU A 783 4.08 15.62 19.08
C LEU A 783 3.81 15.95 17.59
N GLU A 784 3.33 17.17 17.27
CA GLU A 784 3.11 17.65 15.88
C GLU A 784 4.26 17.28 14.93
N LYS A 785 5.49 17.44 15.41
CA LYS A 785 6.72 16.98 14.76
C LYS A 785 7.45 16.03 15.72
N ILE A 786 7.67 14.79 15.29
CA ILE A 786 8.36 13.76 16.07
C ILE A 786 9.83 13.71 15.68
N GLN A 787 10.68 13.68 16.70
CA GLN A 787 12.07 13.31 16.65
C GLN A 787 12.21 11.89 17.22
N LEU A 788 12.73 10.96 16.43
CA LEU A 788 13.02 9.59 16.88
C LEU A 788 14.44 9.47 17.41
N GLY A 789 14.68 8.56 18.33
CA GLY A 789 16.03 8.22 18.81
C GLY A 789 16.04 7.04 19.78
N PHE A 790 17.20 6.80 20.37
CA PHE A 790 17.39 5.85 21.45
C PHE A 790 18.19 6.49 22.58
N THR A 791 17.96 6.06 23.82
CA THR A 791 18.63 6.58 25.01
C THR A 791 19.12 5.41 25.88
N GLY A 792 20.26 5.56 26.53
CA GLY A 792 20.78 4.55 27.45
C GLY A 792 21.72 5.12 28.51
N SER A 793 22.00 4.29 29.52
CA SER A 793 22.87 4.61 30.66
C SER A 793 23.57 3.36 31.18
N GLN A 794 24.47 3.54 32.15
CA GLN A 794 25.00 2.46 32.98
C GLN A 794 25.01 2.91 34.46
N ARG A 795 24.99 1.94 35.40
CA ARG A 795 25.06 2.25 36.85
C ARG A 795 26.00 1.34 37.65
N THR A 796 25.75 0.04 37.65
CA THR A 796 26.42 -0.94 38.53
C THR A 796 27.04 -2.12 37.78
N SER A 797 26.85 -2.17 36.47
CA SER A 797 27.41 -3.17 35.57
C SER A 797 27.59 -2.57 34.19
N ASP A 798 28.65 -3.00 33.54
CA ASP A 798 28.82 -2.79 32.11
C ASP A 798 27.78 -3.56 31.30
N GLN A 799 27.55 -3.11 30.08
CA GLN A 799 26.47 -3.53 29.18
C GLN A 799 26.82 -3.01 27.80
N LEU A 800 26.56 -3.77 26.74
CA LEU A 800 26.65 -3.28 25.36
C LEU A 800 25.41 -3.75 24.58
N VAL A 801 24.75 -2.83 23.88
CA VAL A 801 23.56 -3.09 23.06
C VAL A 801 23.89 -2.75 21.63
N ASN A 802 23.68 -3.67 20.70
CA ASN A 802 23.77 -3.38 19.27
C ASN A 802 22.35 -3.29 18.69
N ILE A 803 22.02 -2.17 18.04
CA ILE A 803 20.72 -1.88 17.43
C ILE A 803 20.90 -1.68 15.93
N LYS A 804 20.11 -2.41 15.12
CA LYS A 804 20.24 -2.50 13.65
C LYS A 804 18.88 -2.52 12.94
N ASP A 805 18.92 -2.55 11.61
CA ASP A 805 17.78 -2.54 10.69
C ASP A 805 16.75 -1.43 10.94
N LEU A 806 17.24 -0.29 11.45
CA LEU A 806 16.48 0.91 11.74
C LEU A 806 15.67 1.38 10.53
N PHE A 807 14.34 1.28 10.58
CA PHE A 807 13.47 1.73 9.50
C PHE A 807 12.08 2.17 9.97
N THR A 808 11.63 3.36 9.53
CA THR A 808 10.30 3.90 9.87
C THR A 808 9.55 4.32 8.61
N THR A 809 8.35 3.77 8.42
CA THR A 809 7.38 4.32 7.45
C THR A 809 6.51 5.34 8.17
N TRP A 810 6.46 6.55 7.62
CA TRP A 810 5.61 7.65 8.08
C TRP A 810 4.31 7.64 7.27
N LEU A 811 3.16 7.83 7.91
CA LEU A 811 1.85 7.72 7.29
C LEU A 811 1.35 9.13 6.85
N PRO A 812 1.17 9.36 5.53
CA PRO A 812 0.71 10.65 4.99
C PRO A 812 -0.76 10.91 5.30
#